data_AF-D3BE19-F1
#
_entry.id   AF-D3BE19-F1
#
_cell.length_a   1.000
_cell.length_b   1.000
_cell.length_c   1.000
_cell.angle_alpha   90.00
_cell.angle_beta   90.00
_cell.angle_gamma   90.00
#
_symmetry.space_group_name_H-M   'P 1'
#
loop_
_entity.id
_entity.type
_entity.pdbx_description
1 polymer ?
#
loop_
_entity_poly.entity_id
_entity_poly.type
_entity_poly.pdbx_seq_one_letter_code
_entity_poly.pdbx_strand_id
1 'polypeptide(L)'
;MSILQKIKNTISGGPSKSDVNFENTRKEFKYVSEYVFAIHTSLQKRVKNLKKTFLHIDCVGKTITKYYHNDHPLAANCIETNKLIENSFNNWNDSNQQNYETIGRTVARIKSIKDSISTRDQYLMDLENSDSKLKSLREKPPKDPSKLPAEENNNKLKKQSYQQKNTSVMQEIFQFFEEKNDIFDLPLMQIQESLSNLFQNIHNNLFECSEVLQKPPPKNNPVSNYMSGIQTNSTLEVDDYSPPPSSSSYGNNAYQPNSTPMQSPGNAQPTPSQKRISPPPQQPPQQQQQQQQLMSPPTLSGPPVDLVKPYEPFTKKKLLVHNEVLFPGHQSPAPPQQQTYNQAPSPTQPQPVTLKSAPKSNSFNNSVTSSQQSFQQQPAQPQSVPLKAAPKSNSFNNSTPQPALHTPIAPNPNTNQVAKSGSYLKSNPNSQPPVQSNSSAPPPVQQQQSGGVLPSQINKNAIKPISMGIVTKPAASQQQPPVQQQQQQSQPSMPPASRPKSVIQQQPPPQLQRQPSVPQQPTATKPSVNLNSLAASGSRSNSKSNLLPSANFAKHRELFGPHKKFKLNPTFTRSVIGTFDFSYVAPNLQPDNWSVIMPAPPTSMNQNVRSSGLEIYDFNNNWLTNGELLTTDYHYVFRALVPASVMPQHDTGRLRGRFIIEADLYRIDMVETDQWDSSVEPLSPEEFNFYTRPSKSYTLDDPIFNDFINKNNLFIQAPQSNGASNEPAETPLCFAYRVNLFINENFKYNYEEIGWKPIVTTTQIGKGDCGCLTMLYNAILRRSGIPARSVIGRGGNFSTPEGIETHCKSEVWIDNIGWMPVDVTWNLHLKDSLVTKYFGNDCGELIVFHMDEICNIETGVSTFIHESAHIMQSPLFYASGSGNFEGVKKNDQWTVKPIK
;
A
#
# COMPACT_ATOMS: atom_id res chain seq x y z
N MET A 1 0.21 45.43 -14.76
CA MET A 1 1.47 44.95 -15.39
C MET A 1 1.11 44.09 -16.60
N SER A 2 1.97 44.02 -17.63
CA SER A 2 1.71 43.23 -18.84
C SER A 2 1.93 41.73 -18.61
N ILE A 3 1.16 40.89 -19.32
CA ILE A 3 1.36 39.43 -19.39
C ILE A 3 2.77 39.08 -19.88
N LEU A 4 3.34 39.87 -20.80
CA LEU A 4 4.71 39.71 -21.27
C LEU A 4 5.75 39.83 -20.16
N GLN A 5 5.50 40.64 -19.12
CA GLN A 5 6.40 40.74 -17.98
C GLN A 5 6.38 39.44 -17.17
N LYS A 6 5.19 38.86 -16.91
CA LYS A 6 5.06 37.56 -16.24
C LYS A 6 5.77 36.46 -17.04
N ILE A 7 5.51 36.35 -18.34
CA ILE A 7 6.16 35.35 -19.22
C ILE A 7 7.69 35.50 -19.19
N LYS A 8 8.21 36.72 -19.31
CA LYS A 8 9.65 36.98 -19.28
C LYS A 8 10.28 36.55 -17.94
N ASN A 9 9.60 36.82 -16.83
CA ASN A 9 10.04 36.42 -15.49
C ASN A 9 9.98 34.89 -15.26
N THR A 10 8.99 34.20 -15.83
CA THR A 10 8.91 32.73 -15.79
C THR A 10 10.04 32.09 -16.60
N ILE A 11 10.42 32.68 -17.73
CA ILE A 11 11.50 32.17 -18.61
C ILE A 11 12.89 32.53 -18.05
N SER A 12 13.04 33.63 -17.31
CA SER A 12 14.36 34.11 -16.85
C SER A 12 14.94 33.39 -15.62
N GLY A 13 14.34 32.29 -15.16
CA GLY A 13 14.95 31.41 -14.14
C GLY A 13 14.83 31.88 -12.69
N GLY A 14 13.80 32.65 -12.34
CA GLY A 14 13.58 33.13 -10.97
C GLY A 14 14.53 34.28 -10.56
N PRO A 15 14.63 34.60 -9.26
CA PRO A 15 15.58 35.59 -8.78
C PRO A 15 17.01 35.02 -8.78
N SER A 16 17.97 35.83 -9.23
CA SER A 16 19.39 35.42 -9.38
C SER A 16 20.11 35.18 -8.04
N LYS A 17 19.64 35.83 -6.97
CA LYS A 17 20.17 35.73 -5.61
C LYS A 17 19.31 34.79 -4.77
N SER A 18 19.58 33.48 -4.84
CA SER A 18 18.94 32.49 -3.98
C SER A 18 19.44 32.60 -2.53
N ASP A 19 18.50 32.86 -1.61
CA ASP A 19 18.70 32.67 -0.17
C ASP A 19 18.49 31.17 0.13
N VAL A 20 19.59 30.41 0.20
CA VAL A 20 19.55 28.94 0.36
C VAL A 20 18.80 28.52 1.63
N ASN A 21 18.87 29.32 2.70
CA ASN A 21 18.15 29.06 3.93
C ASN A 21 16.65 29.26 3.73
N PHE A 22 16.25 30.38 3.11
CA PHE A 22 14.84 30.64 2.77
C PHE A 22 14.27 29.56 1.84
N GLU A 23 14.97 29.16 0.77
CA GLU A 23 14.45 28.17 -0.17
C GLU A 23 14.37 26.76 0.44
N ASN A 24 15.28 26.39 1.37
CA ASN A 24 15.14 25.17 2.17
C ASN A 24 13.91 25.23 3.11
N THR A 25 13.74 26.32 3.86
CA THR A 25 12.57 26.54 4.73
C THR A 25 11.25 26.56 3.94
N ARG A 26 11.25 27.17 2.75
CA ARG A 26 10.14 27.18 1.79
C ARG A 26 9.81 25.77 1.28
N LYS A 27 10.81 24.93 1.02
CA LYS A 27 10.64 23.55 0.55
C LYS A 27 9.95 22.68 1.60
N GLU A 28 10.44 22.70 2.85
CA GLU A 28 9.79 21.94 3.94
C GLU A 28 8.40 22.51 4.25
N PHE A 29 8.21 23.84 4.27
CA PHE A 29 6.87 24.45 4.41
C PHE A 29 5.92 24.06 3.28
N LYS A 30 6.39 23.98 2.02
CA LYS A 30 5.60 23.49 0.89
C LYS A 30 5.14 22.06 1.14
N TYR A 31 6.06 21.14 1.42
CA TYR A 31 5.76 19.74 1.68
C TYR A 31 4.75 19.57 2.84
N VAL A 32 4.96 20.30 3.94
CA VAL A 32 4.06 20.30 5.09
C VAL A 32 2.67 20.84 4.74
N SER A 33 2.61 21.93 3.99
CA SER A 33 1.32 22.49 3.56
C SER A 33 0.51 21.49 2.74
N GLU A 34 1.17 20.70 1.89
CA GLU A 34 0.52 19.79 0.95
C GLU A 34 -0.12 18.60 1.67
N TYR A 35 0.54 18.01 2.69
CA TYR A 35 -0.13 16.99 3.51
C TYR A 35 -1.27 17.56 4.37
N VAL A 36 -1.16 18.78 4.90
CA VAL A 36 -2.24 19.40 5.69
C VAL A 36 -3.48 19.63 4.83
N PHE A 37 -3.32 20.11 3.58
CA PHE A 37 -4.43 20.22 2.63
C PHE A 37 -5.04 18.84 2.29
N ALA A 38 -4.22 17.82 2.06
CA ALA A 38 -4.68 16.46 1.73
C ALA A 38 -5.48 15.82 2.88
N ILE A 39 -4.94 15.85 4.10
CA ILE A 39 -5.58 15.30 5.30
C ILE A 39 -6.91 16.04 5.58
N HIS A 40 -6.93 17.36 5.57
CA HIS A 40 -8.17 18.13 5.78
C HIS A 40 -9.24 17.80 4.72
N THR A 41 -8.84 17.60 3.45
CA THR A 41 -9.77 17.25 2.36
C THR A 41 -10.32 15.83 2.53
N SER A 42 -9.46 14.86 2.88
CA SER A 42 -9.86 13.49 3.19
C SER A 42 -10.81 13.46 4.40
N LEU A 43 -10.47 14.18 5.46
CA LEU A 43 -11.25 14.31 6.70
C LEU A 43 -12.67 14.85 6.43
N GLN A 44 -12.80 15.93 5.66
CA GLN A 44 -14.11 16.47 5.24
C GLN A 44 -14.93 15.46 4.42
N LYS A 45 -14.28 14.62 3.60
CA LYS A 45 -14.96 13.57 2.83
C LYS A 45 -15.33 12.37 3.71
N ARG A 46 -14.50 11.99 4.68
CA ARG A 46 -14.79 10.94 5.68
C ARG A 46 -16.03 11.28 6.51
N VAL A 47 -16.17 12.52 6.98
CA VAL A 47 -17.39 12.99 7.68
C VAL A 47 -18.64 12.86 6.79
N LYS A 48 -18.56 13.29 5.52
CA LYS A 48 -19.66 13.15 4.54
C LYS A 48 -19.99 11.68 4.26
N ASN A 49 -18.99 10.81 4.14
CA ASN A 49 -19.17 9.38 3.95
C ASN A 49 -19.85 8.72 5.16
N LEU A 50 -19.39 9.01 6.39
CA LEU A 50 -20.02 8.50 7.63
C LEU A 50 -21.47 8.98 7.76
N LYS A 51 -21.74 10.27 7.47
CA LYS A 51 -23.12 10.80 7.41
C LYS A 51 -23.96 10.08 6.36
N LYS A 52 -23.38 9.74 5.19
CA LYS A 52 -24.06 8.94 4.17
C LYS A 52 -24.36 7.53 4.68
N THR A 53 -23.37 6.80 5.19
CA THR A 53 -23.49 5.41 5.65
C THR A 53 -24.54 5.26 6.74
N PHE A 54 -24.53 6.12 7.76
CA PHE A 54 -25.43 5.99 8.90
C PHE A 54 -26.79 6.65 8.69
N LEU A 55 -26.86 7.80 8.01
CA LEU A 55 -28.07 8.63 7.95
C LEU A 55 -28.75 8.69 6.57
N HIS A 56 -28.34 7.88 5.58
CA HIS A 56 -29.00 7.89 4.25
C HIS A 56 -30.52 7.76 4.35
N ILE A 57 -31.24 8.29 3.36
CA ILE A 57 -32.68 8.05 3.24
C ILE A 57 -32.98 6.61 2.83
N ASP A 58 -32.13 6.01 1.98
CA ASP A 58 -32.26 4.63 1.48
C ASP A 58 -31.59 3.58 2.38
N CYS A 59 -31.28 3.88 3.64
CA CYS A 59 -30.75 2.86 4.54
C CYS A 59 -31.82 1.76 4.78
N VAL A 60 -31.39 0.52 5.05
CA VAL A 60 -32.30 -0.62 5.21
C VAL A 60 -33.36 -0.36 6.28
N GLY A 61 -32.99 0.29 7.39
CA GLY A 61 -33.93 0.68 8.45
C GLY A 61 -35.04 1.60 7.95
N LYS A 62 -34.71 2.68 7.22
CA LYS A 62 -35.72 3.60 6.67
C LYS A 62 -36.57 2.95 5.57
N THR A 63 -35.98 2.05 4.79
CA THR A 63 -36.72 1.21 3.82
C THR A 63 -37.73 0.31 4.52
N ILE A 64 -37.37 -0.35 5.64
CA ILE A 64 -38.30 -1.15 6.45
C ILE A 64 -39.44 -0.28 6.97
N THR A 65 -39.16 0.88 7.57
CA THR A 65 -40.20 1.79 8.10
C THR A 65 -41.08 2.44 7.03
N LYS A 66 -40.72 2.34 5.74
CA LYS A 66 -41.54 2.82 4.61
C LYS A 66 -42.60 1.80 4.19
N TYR A 67 -42.33 0.50 4.37
CA TYR A 67 -43.18 -0.59 3.87
C TYR A 67 -43.87 -1.41 4.97
N TYR A 68 -43.40 -1.33 6.22
CA TYR A 68 -44.06 -1.90 7.39
C TYR A 68 -44.73 -0.81 8.23
N HIS A 69 -45.92 -1.12 8.76
CA HIS A 69 -46.63 -0.23 9.68
C HIS A 69 -45.90 -0.14 11.04
N ASN A 70 -46.05 0.98 11.76
CA ASN A 70 -45.23 1.36 12.91
C ASN A 70 -45.35 0.42 14.14
N ASP A 71 -46.41 -0.39 14.21
CA ASP A 71 -46.62 -1.42 15.24
C ASP A 71 -45.87 -2.73 14.96
N HIS A 72 -45.37 -2.93 13.74
CA HIS A 72 -44.60 -4.12 13.38
C HIS A 72 -43.22 -4.10 14.07
N PRO A 73 -42.77 -5.18 14.75
CA PRO A 73 -41.51 -5.19 15.49
C PRO A 73 -40.29 -4.78 14.68
N LEU A 74 -40.22 -5.13 13.39
CA LEU A 74 -39.14 -4.67 12.51
C LEU A 74 -39.17 -3.15 12.29
N ALA A 75 -40.35 -2.56 12.10
CA ALA A 75 -40.49 -1.12 11.92
C ALA A 75 -40.16 -0.38 13.23
N ALA A 76 -40.77 -0.79 14.35
CA ALA A 76 -40.49 -0.21 15.66
C ALA A 76 -38.99 -0.28 16.02
N ASN A 77 -38.35 -1.42 15.78
CA ASN A 77 -36.91 -1.59 15.96
C ASN A 77 -36.11 -0.61 15.08
N CYS A 78 -36.42 -0.52 13.79
CA CYS A 78 -35.71 0.35 12.86
C CYS A 78 -35.94 1.85 13.16
N ILE A 79 -37.10 2.26 13.65
CA ILE A 79 -37.35 3.64 14.10
C ILE A 79 -36.39 4.01 15.23
N GLU A 80 -36.36 3.22 16.31
CA GLU A 80 -35.53 3.56 17.47
C GLU A 80 -34.03 3.38 17.19
N THR A 81 -33.65 2.33 16.45
CA THR A 81 -32.26 2.11 15.99
C THR A 81 -31.76 3.31 15.17
N ASN A 82 -32.52 3.76 14.17
CA ASN A 82 -32.14 4.91 13.34
C ASN A 82 -31.98 6.17 14.20
N LYS A 83 -32.91 6.41 15.14
CA LYS A 83 -32.91 7.55 16.07
C LYS A 83 -31.70 7.54 17.01
N LEU A 84 -31.33 6.39 17.58
CA LEU A 84 -30.15 6.27 18.44
C LEU A 84 -28.84 6.44 17.65
N ILE A 85 -28.77 5.90 16.42
CA ILE A 85 -27.63 6.10 15.51
C ILE A 85 -27.51 7.57 15.09
N GLU A 86 -28.62 8.23 14.77
CA GLU A 86 -28.65 9.65 14.38
C GLU A 86 -28.21 10.57 15.54
N ASN A 87 -28.74 10.34 16.75
CA ASN A 87 -28.29 11.03 17.95
C ASN A 87 -26.79 10.80 18.21
N SER A 88 -26.29 9.56 18.06
CA SER A 88 -24.88 9.23 18.28
C SER A 88 -23.96 9.88 17.26
N PHE A 89 -24.36 9.92 15.99
CA PHE A 89 -23.61 10.59 14.93
C PHE A 89 -23.58 12.11 15.13
N ASN A 90 -24.71 12.73 15.46
CA ASN A 90 -24.80 14.17 15.69
C ASN A 90 -23.99 14.59 16.93
N ASN A 91 -24.12 13.89 18.06
CA ASN A 91 -23.33 14.13 19.27
C ASN A 91 -21.80 13.98 19.02
N TRP A 92 -21.39 13.02 18.18
CA TRP A 92 -19.99 12.86 17.78
C TRP A 92 -19.51 13.99 16.86
N ASN A 93 -20.32 14.39 15.87
CA ASN A 93 -20.01 15.50 14.98
C ASN A 93 -19.80 16.79 15.79
N ASP A 94 -20.73 17.10 16.69
CA ASP A 94 -20.78 18.36 17.42
C ASP A 94 -19.66 18.45 18.47
N SER A 95 -19.32 17.33 19.13
CA SER A 95 -18.15 17.25 20.02
C SER A 95 -16.80 17.41 19.31
N ASN A 96 -16.75 17.22 17.98
CA ASN A 96 -15.56 17.44 17.16
C ASN A 96 -15.55 18.79 16.41
N GLN A 97 -16.62 19.59 16.50
CA GLN A 97 -16.77 20.85 15.75
C GLN A 97 -15.57 21.80 15.95
N GLN A 98 -15.14 21.99 17.21
CA GLN A 98 -13.97 22.83 17.54
C GLN A 98 -12.66 22.30 16.92
N ASN A 99 -12.52 20.99 16.75
CA ASN A 99 -11.33 20.38 16.13
C ASN A 99 -11.33 20.57 14.62
N TYR A 100 -12.49 20.40 13.96
CA TYR A 100 -12.64 20.73 12.54
C TYR A 100 -12.39 22.23 12.26
N GLU A 101 -12.90 23.13 13.09
CA GLU A 101 -12.64 24.57 12.99
C GLU A 101 -11.17 24.94 13.22
N THR A 102 -10.48 24.24 14.12
CA THR A 102 -9.05 24.48 14.39
C THR A 102 -8.19 24.03 13.22
N ILE A 103 -8.42 22.85 12.66
CA ILE A 103 -7.77 22.40 11.42
C ILE A 103 -8.09 23.36 10.25
N GLY A 104 -9.34 23.82 10.14
CA GLY A 104 -9.76 24.80 9.13
C GLY A 104 -9.03 26.16 9.25
N ARG A 105 -8.81 26.64 10.47
CA ARG A 105 -7.99 27.85 10.74
C ARG A 105 -6.53 27.65 10.36
N THR A 106 -5.95 26.47 10.62
CA THR A 106 -4.58 26.14 10.19
C THR A 106 -4.46 26.09 8.66
N VAL A 107 -5.45 25.52 7.97
CA VAL A 107 -5.57 25.54 6.50
C VAL A 107 -5.66 26.98 5.95
N ALA A 108 -6.32 27.91 6.66
CA ALA A 108 -6.35 29.32 6.28
C ALA A 108 -5.01 30.04 6.52
N ARG A 109 -4.35 29.80 7.66
CA ARG A 109 -3.01 30.32 7.99
C ARG A 109 -1.98 29.91 6.93
N ILE A 110 -2.00 28.65 6.50
CA ILE A 110 -1.12 28.12 5.45
C ILE A 110 -1.29 28.90 4.13
N LYS A 111 -2.51 29.28 3.74
CA LYS A 111 -2.76 30.12 2.55
C LYS A 111 -2.12 31.50 2.72
N SER A 112 -2.38 32.15 3.87
CA SER A 112 -1.82 33.46 4.17
C SER A 112 -0.29 33.46 4.13
N ILE A 113 0.38 32.41 4.62
CA ILE A 113 1.84 32.27 4.54
C ILE A 113 2.31 32.10 3.08
N LYS A 114 1.58 31.35 2.24
CA LYS A 114 1.89 31.24 0.79
C LYS A 114 1.78 32.58 0.06
N ASP A 115 0.76 33.39 0.37
CA ASP A 115 0.61 34.74 -0.17
C ASP A 115 1.73 35.68 0.33
N SER A 116 2.17 35.49 1.58
CA SER A 116 3.32 36.15 2.19
C SER A 116 4.64 35.84 1.48
N ILE A 117 4.91 34.57 1.16
CA ILE A 117 6.06 34.11 0.36
C ILE A 117 6.02 34.73 -1.04
N SER A 118 4.86 34.71 -1.70
CA SER A 118 4.67 35.34 -3.02
C SER A 118 4.98 36.86 -2.98
N THR A 119 4.58 37.53 -1.90
CA THR A 119 4.89 38.96 -1.67
C THR A 119 6.39 39.19 -1.47
N ARG A 120 7.08 38.33 -0.69
CA ARG A 120 8.55 38.37 -0.52
C ARG A 120 9.27 38.24 -1.86
N ASP A 121 8.85 37.31 -2.72
CA ASP A 121 9.50 37.07 -4.01
C ASP A 121 9.35 38.26 -4.96
N GLN A 122 8.19 38.93 -4.96
CA GLN A 122 8.01 40.18 -5.70
C GLN A 122 8.96 41.28 -5.20
N TYR A 123 9.18 41.40 -3.89
CA TYR A 123 10.10 42.39 -3.30
C TYR A 123 11.56 42.09 -3.67
N LEU A 124 11.96 40.82 -3.71
CA LEU A 124 13.29 40.40 -4.18
C LEU A 124 13.49 40.75 -5.66
N MET A 125 12.51 40.45 -6.50
CA MET A 125 12.52 40.81 -7.92
C MET A 125 12.60 42.33 -8.14
N ASP A 126 11.87 43.12 -7.34
CA ASP A 126 11.92 44.58 -7.41
C ASP A 126 13.29 45.13 -6.98
N LEU A 127 13.97 44.49 -6.04
CA LEU A 127 15.36 44.79 -5.66
C LEU A 127 16.34 44.45 -6.80
N GLU A 128 16.28 43.26 -7.39
CA GLU A 128 17.17 42.86 -8.50
C GLU A 128 17.01 43.72 -9.76
N ASN A 129 15.78 44.16 -10.05
CA ASN A 129 15.52 45.15 -11.10
C ASN A 129 16.20 46.51 -10.80
N SER A 130 16.25 46.92 -9.52
CA SER A 130 16.96 48.13 -9.10
C SER A 130 18.48 47.94 -9.13
N ASP A 131 19.01 46.81 -8.66
CA ASP A 131 20.44 46.46 -8.77
C ASP A 131 20.92 46.51 -10.23
N SER A 132 20.12 45.97 -11.16
CA SER A 132 20.41 45.96 -12.61
C SER A 132 20.42 47.38 -13.21
N LYS A 133 19.48 48.23 -12.78
CA LYS A 133 19.42 49.64 -13.17
C LYS A 133 20.59 50.45 -12.59
N LEU A 134 20.94 50.21 -11.33
CA LEU A 134 22.04 50.84 -10.62
C LEU A 134 23.40 50.44 -11.24
N LYS A 135 23.58 49.16 -11.59
CA LYS A 135 24.75 48.67 -12.35
C LYS A 135 24.88 49.41 -13.69
N SER A 136 23.83 49.45 -14.50
CA SER A 136 23.87 50.11 -15.82
C SER A 136 24.06 51.64 -15.74
N LEU A 137 23.55 52.31 -14.69
CA LEU A 137 23.85 53.72 -14.41
C LEU A 137 25.30 53.98 -13.98
N ARG A 138 25.98 53.01 -13.37
CA ARG A 138 27.41 53.10 -13.04
C ARG A 138 28.31 52.79 -14.24
N GLU A 139 27.92 51.81 -15.07
CA GLU A 139 28.63 51.48 -16.33
C GLU A 139 28.48 52.58 -17.39
N LYS A 140 27.35 53.31 -17.39
CA LYS A 140 27.05 54.40 -18.31
C LYS A 140 26.49 55.60 -17.54
N PRO A 141 27.37 56.43 -16.94
CA PRO A 141 26.95 57.59 -16.15
C PRO A 141 25.94 58.48 -16.88
N PRO A 142 24.79 58.81 -16.25
CA PRO A 142 23.79 59.66 -16.87
C PRO A 142 24.29 61.11 -17.01
N LYS A 143 23.88 61.79 -18.10
CA LYS A 143 24.14 63.24 -18.30
C LYS A 143 23.58 64.14 -17.17
N ASP A 144 22.69 63.60 -16.36
CA ASP A 144 22.08 64.24 -15.20
C ASP A 144 22.62 63.53 -13.94
N PRO A 145 23.50 64.19 -13.17
CA PRO A 145 24.20 63.56 -12.05
C PRO A 145 23.28 63.21 -10.87
N SER A 146 22.05 63.74 -10.82
CA SER A 146 21.10 63.43 -9.74
C SER A 146 20.57 61.99 -9.81
N LYS A 147 20.55 61.40 -11.02
CA LYS A 147 19.90 60.11 -11.29
C LYS A 147 20.57 58.91 -10.64
N LEU A 148 21.89 58.94 -10.43
CA LEU A 148 22.60 57.85 -9.74
C LEU A 148 22.29 57.88 -8.22
N PRO A 149 22.51 58.98 -7.47
CA PRO A 149 22.08 59.08 -6.07
C PRO A 149 20.58 58.82 -5.84
N ALA A 150 19.71 59.22 -6.78
CA ALA A 150 18.29 58.93 -6.70
C ALA A 150 17.99 57.42 -6.79
N GLU A 151 18.63 56.69 -7.72
CA GLU A 151 18.47 55.23 -7.82
C GLU A 151 19.17 54.49 -6.67
N GLU A 152 20.29 55.00 -6.16
CA GLU A 152 20.97 54.41 -4.98
C GLU A 152 20.11 54.53 -3.71
N ASN A 153 19.40 55.65 -3.52
CA ASN A 153 18.42 55.80 -2.44
C ASN A 153 17.18 54.90 -2.66
N ASN A 154 16.67 54.80 -3.89
CA ASN A 154 15.58 53.87 -4.25
C ASN A 154 15.96 52.40 -3.98
N ASN A 155 17.18 52.00 -4.37
CA ASN A 155 17.74 50.68 -4.13
C ASN A 155 17.85 50.38 -2.62
N LYS A 156 18.37 51.33 -1.83
CA LYS A 156 18.46 51.23 -0.37
C LYS A 156 17.09 51.00 0.28
N LEU A 157 16.07 51.75 -0.14
CA LEU A 157 14.70 51.58 0.33
C LEU A 157 14.14 50.19 -0.05
N LYS A 158 14.27 49.78 -1.32
CA LYS A 158 13.86 48.44 -1.79
C LYS A 158 14.56 47.32 -1.03
N LYS A 159 15.85 47.46 -0.76
CA LYS A 159 16.64 46.49 0.01
C LYS A 159 16.14 46.36 1.44
N GLN A 160 15.87 47.49 2.10
CA GLN A 160 15.28 47.51 3.44
C GLN A 160 13.89 46.84 3.47
N SER A 161 13.02 47.18 2.51
CA SER A 161 11.69 46.57 2.37
C SER A 161 11.76 45.06 2.13
N TYR A 162 12.65 44.60 1.25
CA TYR A 162 12.89 43.17 1.02
C TYR A 162 13.38 42.48 2.30
N GLN A 163 14.38 43.03 2.99
CA GLN A 163 14.92 42.44 4.22
C GLN A 163 13.85 42.34 5.31
N GLN A 164 13.04 43.40 5.50
CA GLN A 164 11.92 43.40 6.44
C GLN A 164 10.89 42.30 6.10
N LYS A 165 10.50 42.14 4.83
CA LYS A 165 9.53 41.10 4.45
C LYS A 165 10.13 39.70 4.48
N ASN A 166 11.40 39.51 4.15
CA ASN A 166 12.10 38.22 4.26
C ASN A 166 12.12 37.75 5.73
N THR A 167 12.47 38.63 6.67
CA THR A 167 12.43 38.34 8.12
C THR A 167 11.02 38.02 8.60
N SER A 168 10.02 38.82 8.22
CA SER A 168 8.61 38.56 8.54
C SER A 168 8.17 37.17 8.08
N VAL A 169 8.42 36.80 6.81
CA VAL A 169 7.99 35.51 6.27
C VAL A 169 8.73 34.33 6.92
N MET A 170 10.02 34.47 7.25
CA MET A 170 10.74 33.45 8.01
C MET A 170 10.16 33.27 9.42
N GLN A 171 9.78 34.36 10.09
CA GLN A 171 9.11 34.30 11.40
C GLN A 171 7.71 33.68 11.29
N GLU A 172 6.93 34.04 10.27
CA GLU A 172 5.59 33.48 9.99
C GLU A 172 5.65 31.96 9.76
N ILE A 173 6.67 31.47 9.03
CA ILE A 173 6.88 30.02 8.80
C ILE A 173 7.37 29.33 10.07
N PHE A 174 8.38 29.88 10.76
CA PHE A 174 8.90 29.31 12.01
C PHE A 174 7.80 29.16 13.06
N GLN A 175 7.04 30.22 13.30
CA GLN A 175 5.94 30.24 14.27
C GLN A 175 4.81 29.27 13.89
N PHE A 176 4.58 29.01 12.59
CA PHE A 176 3.68 27.96 12.14
C PHE A 176 4.20 26.55 12.46
N PHE A 177 5.51 26.31 12.38
CA PHE A 177 6.10 25.01 12.72
C PHE A 177 6.04 24.69 14.22
N GLU A 178 6.34 25.68 15.08
CA GLU A 178 6.25 25.53 16.54
C GLU A 178 4.81 25.20 16.98
N GLU A 179 3.81 25.97 16.51
CA GLU A 179 2.40 25.76 16.86
C GLU A 179 1.77 24.53 16.19
N LYS A 180 2.41 23.94 15.16
CA LYS A 180 1.81 22.92 14.26
C LYS A 180 1.26 21.70 15.01
N ASN A 181 1.79 21.39 16.19
CA ASN A 181 1.40 20.22 16.95
C ASN A 181 0.05 20.48 17.65
N ASP A 182 -0.12 21.67 18.24
CA ASP A 182 -1.34 22.09 18.93
C ASP A 182 -2.47 22.46 17.96
N ILE A 183 -2.14 23.12 16.83
CA ILE A 183 -3.15 23.62 15.88
C ILE A 183 -3.54 22.63 14.77
N PHE A 184 -2.93 21.44 14.72
CA PHE A 184 -3.24 20.43 13.70
C PHE A 184 -3.17 18.99 14.22
N ASP A 185 -2.02 18.54 14.77
CA ASP A 185 -1.85 17.13 15.14
C ASP A 185 -2.77 16.72 16.29
N LEU A 186 -2.82 17.52 17.36
CA LEU A 186 -3.66 17.24 18.53
C LEU A 186 -5.17 17.22 18.18
N PRO A 187 -5.74 18.21 17.47
CA PRO A 187 -7.11 18.11 16.93
C PRO A 187 -7.35 16.88 16.04
N LEU A 188 -6.38 16.51 15.20
CA LEU A 188 -6.49 15.34 14.32
C LEU A 188 -6.51 14.02 15.11
N MET A 189 -5.65 13.89 16.13
CA MET A 189 -5.61 12.74 17.04
C MET A 189 -6.93 12.61 17.83
N GLN A 190 -7.48 13.71 18.34
CA GLN A 190 -8.77 13.70 19.05
C GLN A 190 -9.94 13.26 18.14
N ILE A 191 -9.93 13.66 16.86
CA ILE A 191 -10.93 13.17 15.90
C ILE A 191 -10.73 11.67 15.60
N GLN A 192 -9.49 11.18 15.53
CA GLN A 192 -9.20 9.75 15.36
C GLN A 192 -9.66 8.93 16.57
N GLU A 193 -9.41 9.39 17.79
CA GLU A 193 -9.83 8.73 19.03
C GLU A 193 -11.36 8.72 19.17
N SER A 194 -12.03 9.84 18.90
CA SER A 194 -13.49 9.95 19.03
C SER A 194 -14.26 9.09 18.00
N LEU A 195 -13.68 8.75 16.86
CA LEU A 195 -14.26 7.80 15.91
C LEU A 195 -14.44 6.40 16.52
N SER A 196 -13.51 5.94 17.36
CA SER A 196 -13.66 4.68 18.09
C SER A 196 -14.86 4.72 19.04
N ASN A 197 -15.06 5.85 19.73
CA ASN A 197 -16.21 6.07 20.61
C ASN A 197 -17.54 6.12 19.83
N LEU A 198 -17.56 6.73 18.62
CA LEU A 198 -18.72 6.68 17.73
C LEU A 198 -19.10 5.24 17.36
N PHE A 199 -18.13 4.43 16.92
CA PHE A 199 -18.40 3.05 16.52
C PHE A 199 -18.85 2.18 17.70
N GLN A 200 -18.26 2.36 18.89
CA GLN A 200 -18.70 1.65 20.11
C GLN A 200 -20.13 2.05 20.51
N ASN A 201 -20.47 3.34 20.45
CA ASN A 201 -21.84 3.81 20.75
C ASN A 201 -22.86 3.23 19.76
N ILE A 202 -22.55 3.25 18.46
CA ILE A 202 -23.41 2.64 17.42
C ILE A 202 -23.57 1.13 17.65
N HIS A 203 -22.51 0.42 18.02
CA HIS A 203 -22.56 -1.00 18.37
C HIS A 203 -23.47 -1.26 19.59
N ASN A 204 -23.32 -0.48 20.66
CA ASN A 204 -24.13 -0.60 21.87
C ASN A 204 -25.63 -0.36 21.56
N ASN A 205 -25.96 0.69 20.81
CA ASN A 205 -27.34 0.98 20.41
C ASN A 205 -27.96 -0.17 19.60
N LEU A 206 -27.20 -0.75 18.65
CA LEU A 206 -27.64 -1.90 17.86
C LEU A 206 -27.86 -3.16 18.72
N PHE A 207 -27.05 -3.34 19.76
CA PHE A 207 -27.19 -4.44 20.71
C PHE A 207 -28.43 -4.25 21.61
N GLU A 208 -28.63 -3.07 22.19
CA GLU A 208 -29.79 -2.74 23.03
C GLU A 208 -31.12 -2.86 22.26
N CYS A 209 -31.15 -2.39 21.02
CA CYS A 209 -32.31 -2.56 20.13
C CYS A 209 -32.64 -4.02 19.79
N SER A 210 -31.70 -4.96 19.92
CA SER A 210 -31.90 -6.36 19.51
C SER A 210 -33.02 -7.09 20.27
N GLU A 211 -33.38 -6.66 21.49
CA GLU A 211 -34.51 -7.22 22.23
C GLU A 211 -35.85 -7.01 21.53
N VAL A 212 -36.00 -5.95 20.71
CA VAL A 212 -37.23 -5.71 19.95
C VAL A 212 -37.43 -6.78 18.88
N LEU A 213 -36.35 -7.32 18.32
CA LEU A 213 -36.38 -8.40 17.32
C LEU A 213 -36.72 -9.78 17.91
N GLN A 214 -36.65 -9.95 19.23
CA GLN A 214 -37.05 -11.20 19.91
C GLN A 214 -38.58 -11.32 20.04
N LYS A 215 -39.33 -10.24 19.80
CA LYS A 215 -40.80 -10.23 19.83
C LYS A 215 -41.35 -10.86 18.54
N PRO A 216 -42.25 -11.85 18.62
CA PRO A 216 -42.82 -12.45 17.42
C PRO A 216 -43.60 -11.40 16.60
N PRO A 217 -43.52 -11.43 15.26
CA PRO A 217 -44.28 -10.49 14.43
C PRO A 217 -45.79 -10.70 14.62
N PRO A 218 -46.60 -9.63 14.62
CA PRO A 218 -48.05 -9.74 14.74
C PRO A 218 -48.59 -10.57 13.57
N LYS A 219 -49.45 -11.55 13.86
CA LYS A 219 -50.10 -12.42 12.87
C LYS A 219 -51.22 -11.68 12.11
N ASN A 220 -50.89 -10.57 11.46
CA ASN A 220 -51.77 -9.89 10.54
C ASN A 220 -51.74 -10.62 9.19
N ASN A 221 -52.65 -11.58 9.00
CA ASN A 221 -52.91 -12.15 7.69
C ASN A 221 -53.91 -11.23 6.96
N PRO A 222 -53.53 -10.47 5.92
CA PRO A 222 -54.48 -9.60 5.23
C PRO A 222 -55.66 -10.38 4.62
N VAL A 223 -55.47 -11.68 4.33
CA VAL A 223 -56.50 -12.57 3.81
C VAL A 223 -57.51 -13.00 4.89
N SER A 224 -57.18 -12.99 6.18
CA SER A 224 -58.13 -13.46 7.21
C SER A 224 -59.35 -12.55 7.33
N ASN A 225 -59.21 -11.25 7.06
CA ASN A 225 -60.31 -10.29 7.09
C ASN A 225 -61.29 -10.46 5.91
N TYR A 226 -60.80 -10.98 4.77
CA TYR A 226 -61.64 -11.37 3.64
C TYR A 226 -62.28 -12.76 3.86
N MET A 227 -61.52 -13.71 4.43
CA MET A 227 -62.00 -15.06 4.76
C MET A 227 -63.06 -15.05 5.88
N SER A 228 -63.00 -14.13 6.84
CA SER A 228 -64.03 -13.99 7.89
C SER A 228 -65.41 -13.59 7.35
N GLY A 229 -65.49 -13.07 6.12
CA GLY A 229 -66.75 -12.86 5.41
C GLY A 229 -67.31 -14.12 4.75
N ILE A 230 -66.49 -15.16 4.56
CA ILE A 230 -66.90 -16.44 3.96
C ILE A 230 -67.34 -17.40 5.09
N GLN A 231 -68.42 -17.03 5.78
CA GLN A 231 -69.15 -18.00 6.59
C GLN A 231 -69.83 -19.01 5.65
N THR A 232 -69.35 -20.25 5.68
CA THR A 232 -69.89 -21.34 4.87
C THR A 232 -71.26 -21.77 5.39
N ASN A 233 -72.32 -21.12 4.91
CA ASN A 233 -73.70 -21.62 5.01
C ASN A 233 -73.82 -22.90 4.17
N SER A 234 -73.38 -24.02 4.74
CA SER A 234 -73.36 -25.34 4.12
C SER A 234 -73.53 -26.44 5.16
N THR A 235 -74.52 -26.28 6.04
CA THR A 235 -75.22 -27.43 6.62
C THR A 235 -76.00 -28.12 5.50
N LEU A 236 -75.34 -29.05 4.82
CA LEU A 236 -75.98 -30.07 3.99
C LEU A 236 -75.75 -31.42 4.69
N GLU A 237 -76.83 -31.95 5.24
CA GLU A 237 -76.89 -33.36 5.66
C GLU A 237 -76.77 -34.22 4.39
N VAL A 238 -75.92 -35.23 4.43
CA VAL A 238 -75.79 -36.24 3.37
C VAL A 238 -75.67 -37.60 4.06
N ASP A 239 -76.59 -38.50 3.72
CA ASP A 239 -76.80 -39.76 4.42
C ASP A 239 -75.71 -40.82 4.21
N ASP A 240 -75.73 -41.79 5.14
CA ASP A 240 -74.93 -43.00 5.16
C ASP A 240 -75.08 -43.84 3.87
N TYR A 241 -73.97 -44.05 3.16
CA TYR A 241 -73.89 -45.03 2.07
C TYR A 241 -72.51 -45.72 2.03
N SER A 242 -72.50 -47.00 2.41
CA SER A 242 -71.33 -47.87 2.36
C SER A 242 -71.08 -48.47 0.96
N PRO A 243 -69.82 -48.51 0.45
CA PRO A 243 -69.49 -49.13 -0.83
C PRO A 243 -69.27 -50.66 -0.73
N PRO A 244 -69.67 -51.46 -1.74
CA PRO A 244 -69.46 -52.92 -1.77
C PRO A 244 -68.03 -53.33 -2.21
N PRO A 245 -67.60 -54.58 -1.93
CA PRO A 245 -66.22 -55.02 -2.18
C PRO A 245 -65.96 -55.50 -3.62
N SER A 246 -64.74 -55.25 -4.11
CA SER A 246 -64.22 -55.80 -5.38
C SER A 246 -63.04 -56.77 -5.12
N SER A 247 -63.00 -57.87 -5.88
CA SER A 247 -62.08 -59.00 -5.71
C SER A 247 -61.14 -59.19 -6.92
N SER A 248 -60.17 -60.13 -6.81
CA SER A 248 -59.16 -60.56 -7.83
C SER A 248 -58.06 -59.50 -8.13
N SER A 249 -56.77 -59.72 -7.77
CA SER A 249 -55.72 -60.58 -8.39
C SER A 249 -55.37 -60.19 -9.83
N TYR A 250 -54.12 -59.96 -10.27
CA TYR A 250 -52.76 -60.36 -9.82
C TYR A 250 -51.84 -59.11 -9.70
N GLY A 251 -50.58 -59.11 -9.20
CA GLY A 251 -49.77 -60.15 -8.56
C GLY A 251 -48.29 -60.18 -9.03
N ASN A 252 -47.36 -59.51 -8.32
CA ASN A 252 -45.94 -59.90 -8.12
C ASN A 252 -45.08 -58.83 -7.37
N ASN A 253 -44.39 -59.27 -6.30
CA ASN A 253 -43.08 -58.91 -5.72
C ASN A 253 -42.37 -57.58 -6.15
N ALA A 254 -41.67 -56.84 -5.27
CA ALA A 254 -40.72 -57.35 -4.27
C ALA A 254 -40.29 -56.36 -3.14
N TYR A 255 -39.80 -56.93 -2.02
CA TYR A 255 -38.92 -56.38 -0.96
C TYR A 255 -39.16 -54.98 -0.33
N GLN A 256 -39.66 -55.00 0.92
CA GLN A 256 -39.49 -53.96 1.97
C GLN A 256 -39.41 -54.68 3.35
N PRO A 257 -38.45 -54.38 4.24
CA PRO A 257 -38.42 -54.90 5.62
C PRO A 257 -39.08 -53.92 6.62
N ASN A 258 -39.96 -54.44 7.48
CA ASN A 258 -40.69 -53.66 8.48
C ASN A 258 -39.82 -53.13 9.63
N SER A 259 -40.22 -51.99 10.20
CA SER A 259 -40.08 -51.76 11.65
C SER A 259 -41.26 -50.95 12.20
N THR A 260 -41.87 -51.45 13.28
CA THR A 260 -42.96 -50.80 14.03
C THR A 260 -42.79 -51.17 15.51
N PRO A 261 -42.86 -50.22 16.46
CA PRO A 261 -42.51 -50.48 17.86
C PRO A 261 -43.67 -51.09 18.68
N MET A 262 -43.34 -51.75 19.79
CA MET A 262 -44.31 -52.10 20.84
C MET A 262 -43.82 -51.66 22.23
N GLN A 263 -44.78 -51.57 23.16
CA GLN A 263 -44.66 -51.00 24.50
C GLN A 263 -44.13 -52.03 25.52
N SER A 264 -43.69 -51.56 26.69
CA SER A 264 -43.27 -52.41 27.82
C SER A 264 -43.71 -51.83 29.18
N PRO A 265 -44.41 -52.62 30.03
CA PRO A 265 -44.63 -52.30 31.43
C PRO A 265 -44.02 -53.33 32.41
N GLY A 266 -43.74 -52.91 33.65
CA GLY A 266 -43.98 -53.74 34.84
C GLY A 266 -42.87 -54.65 35.41
N ASN A 267 -42.03 -54.06 36.29
CA ASN A 267 -41.60 -54.59 37.61
C ASN A 267 -40.79 -55.89 37.81
N ALA A 268 -40.05 -55.84 38.94
CA ALA A 268 -39.62 -56.92 39.85
C ALA A 268 -38.13 -57.40 39.84
N GLN A 269 -37.66 -57.66 41.07
CA GLN A 269 -36.31 -58.03 41.54
C GLN A 269 -36.05 -59.57 41.46
N PRO A 270 -34.84 -60.12 41.79
CA PRO A 270 -33.74 -59.57 42.60
C PRO A 270 -32.28 -59.76 42.10
N THR A 271 -31.35 -59.24 42.91
CA THR A 271 -29.87 -59.24 42.82
C THR A 271 -29.21 -60.62 42.99
N PRO A 272 -27.95 -60.82 42.51
CA PRO A 272 -26.80 -60.64 43.42
C PRO A 272 -25.53 -60.00 42.82
N SER A 273 -25.05 -58.97 43.53
CA SER A 273 -23.66 -58.47 43.68
C SER A 273 -22.50 -58.99 42.80
N GLN A 274 -21.82 -58.05 42.14
CA GLN A 274 -20.34 -58.02 42.06
C GLN A 274 -19.81 -56.60 42.33
N LYS A 275 -18.58 -56.50 42.88
CA LYS A 275 -17.94 -55.22 43.25
C LYS A 275 -17.15 -54.64 42.06
N ARG A 276 -17.28 -53.33 41.82
CA ARG A 276 -16.18 -52.49 41.30
C ARG A 276 -16.07 -51.22 42.13
N ILE A 277 -14.82 -50.77 42.30
CA ILE A 277 -14.47 -49.60 43.10
C ILE A 277 -14.22 -48.43 42.15
N SER A 278 -14.81 -47.28 42.44
CA SER A 278 -14.53 -46.02 41.74
C SER A 278 -13.68 -45.11 42.65
N PRO A 279 -12.67 -44.39 42.11
CA PRO A 279 -11.87 -43.46 42.90
C PRO A 279 -12.65 -42.19 43.25
N PRO A 280 -12.35 -41.53 44.39
CA PRO A 280 -12.97 -40.26 44.77
C PRO A 280 -12.46 -39.08 43.93
N PRO A 281 -13.28 -38.04 43.70
CA PRO A 281 -12.85 -36.82 43.01
C PRO A 281 -11.89 -36.01 43.89
N GLN A 282 -10.74 -35.61 43.34
CA GLN A 282 -9.80 -34.72 44.03
C GLN A 282 -10.28 -33.28 44.01
N GLN A 283 -10.20 -32.60 45.17
CA GLN A 283 -10.35 -31.16 45.26
C GLN A 283 -9.04 -30.44 44.86
N PRO A 284 -9.11 -29.27 44.19
CA PRO A 284 -7.91 -28.48 43.91
C PRO A 284 -7.35 -27.87 45.21
N PRO A 285 -6.02 -27.84 45.40
CA PRO A 285 -5.41 -27.34 46.64
C PRO A 285 -5.51 -25.82 46.75
N GLN A 286 -5.81 -25.33 47.95
CA GLN A 286 -5.70 -23.91 48.29
C GLN A 286 -4.23 -23.50 48.36
N GLN A 287 -3.82 -22.47 47.60
CA GLN A 287 -2.50 -21.85 47.76
C GLN A 287 -2.53 -20.83 48.90
N GLN A 288 -1.63 -20.98 49.87
CA GLN A 288 -1.42 -19.99 50.92
C GLN A 288 -0.65 -18.78 50.38
N GLN A 289 -1.09 -17.57 50.71
CA GLN A 289 -0.35 -16.35 50.41
C GLN A 289 0.81 -16.19 51.41
N GLN A 290 2.05 -16.40 50.96
CA GLN A 290 3.23 -15.90 51.67
C GLN A 290 3.57 -14.50 51.16
N GLN A 291 3.80 -13.57 52.09
CA GLN A 291 4.23 -12.21 51.78
C GLN A 291 5.70 -12.21 51.35
N GLN A 292 5.99 -11.85 50.10
CA GLN A 292 7.35 -11.51 49.67
C GLN A 292 7.52 -9.99 49.73
N GLN A 293 8.59 -9.54 50.40
CA GLN A 293 8.95 -8.13 50.48
C GLN A 293 9.64 -7.70 49.18
N LEU A 294 9.11 -6.67 48.53
CA LEU A 294 9.70 -6.09 47.32
C LEU A 294 10.94 -5.27 47.68
N MET A 295 12.12 -5.75 47.26
CA MET A 295 13.34 -4.92 47.24
C MET A 295 13.41 -4.12 45.93
N SER A 296 13.79 -2.84 46.05
CA SER A 296 13.94 -1.92 44.91
C SER A 296 15.20 -2.24 44.07
N PRO A 297 15.18 -2.01 42.74
CA PRO A 297 16.37 -2.19 41.90
C PRO A 297 17.42 -1.09 42.14
N PRO A 298 18.72 -1.39 41.98
CA PRO A 298 19.80 -0.43 42.23
C PRO A 298 19.97 0.58 41.08
N THR A 299 20.14 1.86 41.43
CA THR A 299 20.46 2.94 40.49
C THR A 299 21.95 2.95 40.15
N LEU A 300 22.31 2.85 38.86
CA LEU A 300 23.68 3.01 38.37
C LEU A 300 24.00 4.50 38.11
N SER A 301 24.91 5.07 38.91
CA SER A 301 25.41 6.44 38.74
C SER A 301 26.82 6.46 38.14
N GLY A 302 26.96 6.99 36.92
CA GLY A 302 28.26 7.30 36.31
C GLY A 302 28.82 8.67 36.75
N PRO A 303 30.13 8.90 36.65
CA PRO A 303 30.75 10.18 36.99
C PRO A 303 30.48 11.27 35.92
N PRO A 304 30.54 12.57 36.29
CA PRO A 304 30.37 13.67 35.34
C PRO A 304 31.60 13.82 34.43
N VAL A 305 31.35 14.24 33.19
CA VAL A 305 32.36 14.73 32.23
C VAL A 305 31.90 16.11 31.76
N ASP A 306 32.84 17.03 31.63
CA ASP A 306 32.57 18.47 31.48
C ASP A 306 32.81 18.98 30.04
N LEU A 307 32.25 20.15 29.74
CA LEU A 307 32.59 21.07 28.64
C LEU A 307 32.27 20.69 27.16
N VAL A 308 31.30 21.45 26.60
CA VAL A 308 31.42 22.33 25.40
C VAL A 308 31.05 21.83 23.97
N LYS A 309 30.11 22.60 23.37
CA LYS A 309 29.75 22.86 21.94
C LYS A 309 28.77 21.93 21.18
N PRO A 310 28.05 22.45 20.13
CA PRO A 310 26.78 21.88 19.67
C PRO A 310 26.69 21.47 18.18
N TYR A 311 25.88 20.44 17.91
CA TYR A 311 25.30 19.93 16.64
C TYR A 311 24.13 19.00 17.05
N GLU A 312 23.03 18.73 16.33
CA GLU A 312 22.26 19.31 15.21
C GLU A 312 20.80 18.73 15.33
N PRO A 313 19.80 19.06 14.50
CA PRO A 313 18.39 18.69 14.75
C PRO A 313 18.03 17.21 14.50
N PHE A 314 16.89 16.79 15.07
CA PHE A 314 16.48 15.38 15.25
C PHE A 314 15.99 14.62 14.00
N THR A 315 16.07 13.29 14.10
CA THR A 315 15.62 12.30 13.10
C THR A 315 14.10 12.20 12.94
N LYS A 316 13.65 11.94 11.70
CA LYS A 316 12.24 11.70 11.35
C LYS A 316 11.80 10.30 11.82
N LYS A 317 10.77 10.19 12.67
CA LYS A 317 10.08 8.92 12.92
C LYS A 317 9.12 8.61 11.75
N LYS A 318 9.10 7.35 11.30
CA LYS A 318 8.08 6.84 10.35
C LYS A 318 6.73 6.73 11.05
N LEU A 319 5.69 7.33 10.47
CA LEU A 319 4.30 6.89 10.69
C LEU A 319 3.85 6.08 9.47
N LEU A 320 3.12 4.99 9.71
CA LEU A 320 2.37 4.28 8.68
C LEU A 320 1.14 5.11 8.30
N VAL A 321 0.98 5.41 7.01
CA VAL A 321 -0.18 6.13 6.47
C VAL A 321 -0.99 5.17 5.62
N HIS A 322 -2.27 4.98 5.96
CA HIS A 322 -3.22 4.28 5.09
C HIS A 322 -3.63 5.18 3.92
N ASN A 323 -3.50 4.68 2.69
CA ASN A 323 -3.88 5.40 1.47
C ASN A 323 -5.32 5.05 1.05
N GLU A 324 -6.27 5.97 1.23
CA GLU A 324 -7.57 5.96 0.53
C GLU A 324 -7.44 6.74 -0.79
N VAL A 325 -7.49 6.05 -1.94
CA VAL A 325 -7.40 6.65 -3.29
C VAL A 325 -8.78 7.13 -3.75
N LEU A 326 -8.89 8.37 -4.25
CA LEU A 326 -10.19 9.02 -4.49
C LEU A 326 -10.20 9.93 -5.73
N PHE A 327 -10.98 9.55 -6.74
CA PHE A 327 -11.27 10.37 -7.94
C PHE A 327 -12.47 11.32 -7.75
N PRO A 328 -12.60 12.38 -8.58
CA PRO A 328 -13.72 13.31 -8.56
C PRO A 328 -14.94 12.79 -9.35
N GLY A 329 -16.15 13.03 -8.84
CA GLY A 329 -17.40 12.68 -9.54
C GLY A 329 -17.97 13.86 -10.34
N HIS A 330 -18.29 13.64 -11.61
CA HIS A 330 -19.09 14.58 -12.42
C HIS A 330 -20.60 14.27 -12.31
N GLN A 331 -21.43 15.28 -12.56
CA GLN A 331 -22.88 15.19 -12.47
C GLN A 331 -23.50 14.67 -13.78
N SER A 332 -24.40 13.70 -13.69
CA SER A 332 -25.22 13.24 -14.82
C SER A 332 -26.34 14.24 -15.15
N PRO A 333 -26.64 14.50 -16.44
CA PRO A 333 -27.84 15.24 -16.83
C PRO A 333 -29.14 14.46 -16.50
N ALA A 334 -30.25 15.19 -16.34
CA ALA A 334 -31.58 14.60 -16.17
C ALA A 334 -32.14 14.05 -17.51
N PRO A 335 -33.00 13.02 -17.49
CA PRO A 335 -33.55 12.43 -18.71
C PRO A 335 -34.64 13.33 -19.35
N PRO A 336 -34.67 13.44 -20.70
CA PRO A 336 -35.77 14.08 -21.41
C PRO A 336 -37.02 13.19 -21.43
N GLN A 337 -38.20 13.81 -21.61
CA GLN A 337 -39.49 13.13 -21.61
C GLN A 337 -39.78 12.38 -22.92
N GLN A 338 -40.64 11.37 -22.84
CA GLN A 338 -41.11 10.59 -23.98
C GLN A 338 -41.98 11.43 -24.93
N GLN A 339 -41.76 11.30 -26.24
CA GLN A 339 -42.79 11.58 -27.26
C GLN A 339 -42.80 10.45 -28.29
N THR A 340 -44.01 9.95 -28.58
CA THR A 340 -44.30 8.90 -29.57
C THR A 340 -44.55 9.49 -30.95
N TYR A 341 -43.99 8.88 -32.01
CA TYR A 341 -44.55 8.97 -33.37
C TYR A 341 -44.21 7.71 -34.21
N ASN A 342 -44.82 7.62 -35.40
CA ASN A 342 -45.11 6.36 -36.10
C ASN A 342 -44.02 5.86 -37.10
N GLN A 343 -44.27 4.67 -37.66
CA GLN A 343 -43.35 3.85 -38.45
C GLN A 343 -43.25 4.20 -39.96
N ALA A 344 -42.25 3.55 -40.59
CA ALA A 344 -42.14 3.13 -42.00
C ALA A 344 -41.60 4.13 -43.06
N PRO A 345 -40.98 3.65 -44.18
CA PRO A 345 -40.36 2.33 -44.44
C PRO A 345 -38.87 2.41 -44.92
N SER A 346 -38.24 1.25 -45.12
CA SER A 346 -36.81 1.07 -45.46
C SER A 346 -36.41 1.31 -46.92
N PRO A 347 -35.11 1.54 -47.18
CA PRO A 347 -34.47 1.17 -48.46
C PRO A 347 -33.24 0.22 -48.31
N THR A 348 -33.29 -0.85 -49.10
CA THR A 348 -32.26 -1.70 -49.74
C THR A 348 -30.76 -1.62 -49.38
N GLN A 349 -30.12 -2.79 -49.22
CA GLN A 349 -28.65 -2.99 -49.17
C GLN A 349 -28.00 -3.05 -50.57
N PRO A 350 -26.68 -2.74 -50.68
CA PRO A 350 -25.79 -3.27 -51.72
C PRO A 350 -24.97 -4.50 -51.23
N GLN A 351 -24.65 -5.43 -52.14
CA GLN A 351 -23.88 -6.66 -51.89
C GLN A 351 -22.36 -6.47 -52.09
N PRO A 352 -21.49 -7.30 -51.45
CA PRO A 352 -20.04 -7.27 -51.65
C PRO A 352 -19.58 -8.01 -52.92
N VAL A 353 -18.44 -7.60 -53.49
CA VAL A 353 -17.86 -8.19 -54.70
C VAL A 353 -16.97 -9.39 -54.38
N THR A 354 -17.14 -10.49 -55.12
CA THR A 354 -16.30 -11.70 -55.03
C THR A 354 -15.16 -11.68 -56.04
N LEU A 355 -14.00 -12.24 -55.67
CA LEU A 355 -12.95 -12.60 -56.63
C LEU A 355 -12.35 -13.98 -56.32
N LYS A 356 -12.02 -14.69 -57.40
CA LYS A 356 -11.43 -16.05 -57.50
C LYS A 356 -9.89 -15.90 -57.58
N SER A 357 -9.02 -16.91 -57.43
CA SER A 357 -9.08 -18.34 -57.03
C SER A 357 -7.64 -18.83 -56.75
N ALA A 358 -7.47 -20.02 -56.15
CA ALA A 358 -6.16 -20.69 -56.03
C ALA A 358 -5.61 -21.20 -57.40
N PRO A 359 -4.34 -21.63 -57.44
CA PRO A 359 -4.11 -23.08 -57.49
C PRO A 359 -3.06 -23.61 -56.47
N LYS A 360 -2.78 -24.92 -56.53
CA LYS A 360 -1.98 -25.70 -55.55
C LYS A 360 -0.60 -26.11 -56.11
N SER A 361 0.19 -26.77 -55.25
CA SER A 361 1.40 -27.57 -55.53
C SER A 361 2.69 -26.75 -55.74
N ASN A 362 3.90 -27.29 -55.50
CA ASN A 362 4.28 -28.70 -55.28
C ASN A 362 5.29 -28.86 -54.12
N SER A 363 5.38 -30.08 -53.57
CA SER A 363 6.47 -30.52 -52.68
C SER A 363 7.70 -30.95 -53.47
N PHE A 364 8.91 -30.80 -52.91
CA PHE A 364 9.96 -31.83 -53.05
C PHE A 364 10.99 -31.80 -51.90
N ASN A 365 11.79 -32.86 -51.82
CA ASN A 365 12.65 -33.24 -50.70
C ASN A 365 14.16 -33.07 -51.03
N ASN A 366 15.02 -33.40 -50.05
CA ASN A 366 16.49 -33.60 -50.14
C ASN A 366 17.37 -32.33 -50.19
N SER A 367 18.66 -32.30 -49.78
CA SER A 367 19.42 -32.87 -48.63
C SER A 367 20.92 -32.99 -49.00
N VAL A 368 21.86 -32.72 -48.07
CA VAL A 368 23.33 -32.95 -48.22
C VAL A 368 23.97 -31.96 -49.25
N THR A 369 25.22 -31.46 -49.16
CA THR A 369 26.49 -31.86 -48.52
C THR A 369 27.29 -30.66 -47.95
N SER A 370 28.46 -30.92 -47.34
CA SER A 370 29.38 -29.97 -46.70
C SER A 370 30.67 -29.64 -47.49
N SER A 371 31.15 -28.39 -47.41
CA SER A 371 32.56 -27.96 -47.46
C SER A 371 32.69 -26.58 -46.75
N GLN A 372 33.62 -26.27 -45.84
CA GLN A 372 35.09 -26.33 -45.71
C GLN A 372 35.87 -25.09 -46.22
N GLN A 373 36.83 -24.64 -45.39
CA GLN A 373 37.99 -23.74 -45.64
C GLN A 373 37.87 -22.19 -45.54
N SER A 374 38.21 -21.69 -44.34
CA SER A 374 39.23 -20.65 -44.01
C SER A 374 39.44 -19.38 -44.86
N PHE A 375 39.57 -18.21 -44.20
CA PHE A 375 40.88 -17.51 -44.04
C PHE A 375 40.86 -16.43 -42.92
N GLN A 376 41.96 -15.66 -42.78
CA GLN A 376 42.46 -15.09 -41.52
C GLN A 376 42.31 -13.55 -41.33
N GLN A 377 42.36 -13.14 -40.05
CA GLN A 377 43.02 -11.95 -39.47
C GLN A 377 42.79 -10.51 -40.01
N GLN A 378 42.01 -9.75 -39.21
CA GLN A 378 42.49 -8.58 -38.43
C GLN A 378 42.93 -7.27 -39.19
N PRO A 379 43.38 -6.17 -38.52
CA PRO A 379 42.61 -4.92 -38.58
C PRO A 379 43.35 -3.70 -39.16
N ALA A 380 42.63 -2.57 -39.32
CA ALA A 380 43.19 -1.28 -39.71
C ALA A 380 42.90 -0.16 -38.67
N GLN A 381 43.88 0.72 -38.46
CA GLN A 381 43.78 1.98 -37.70
C GLN A 381 44.58 3.11 -38.42
N PRO A 382 44.41 4.40 -38.05
CA PRO A 382 44.45 5.49 -39.04
C PRO A 382 45.68 6.41 -39.06
N GLN A 383 45.87 7.06 -40.22
CA GLN A 383 46.62 8.32 -40.50
C GLN A 383 46.32 8.72 -41.99
N SER A 384 46.51 9.94 -42.51
CA SER A 384 47.18 11.17 -42.04
C SER A 384 46.60 12.50 -42.63
N VAL A 385 47.06 13.62 -42.06
CA VAL A 385 47.13 15.03 -42.56
C VAL A 385 47.77 15.18 -43.98
N PRO A 386 47.79 16.36 -44.72
CA PRO A 386 47.84 17.77 -44.24
C PRO A 386 47.28 18.98 -45.09
N LEU A 387 47.17 20.17 -44.43
CA LEU A 387 47.54 21.57 -44.83
C LEU A 387 46.90 22.40 -46.00
N LYS A 388 46.52 23.65 -45.61
CA LYS A 388 46.89 25.01 -46.16
C LYS A 388 45.94 25.87 -47.05
N ALA A 389 45.94 27.17 -46.66
CA ALA A 389 45.77 28.42 -47.44
C ALA A 389 44.35 29.05 -47.66
N ALA A 390 44.33 30.39 -47.68
CA ALA A 390 43.21 31.31 -47.98
C ALA A 390 43.62 32.21 -49.20
N PRO A 391 42.82 33.19 -49.73
CA PRO A 391 42.48 34.46 -49.03
C PRO A 391 41.21 35.24 -49.53
N LYS A 392 41.04 36.51 -49.09
CA LYS A 392 40.22 37.64 -49.65
C LYS A 392 38.68 37.60 -49.45
N SER A 393 37.93 38.72 -49.46
CA SER A 393 38.19 40.15 -49.11
C SER A 393 36.92 41.03 -49.22
N ASN A 394 36.81 42.10 -48.40
CA ASN A 394 35.98 43.33 -48.62
C ASN A 394 34.43 43.23 -48.61
N SER A 395 33.63 44.31 -48.47
CA SER A 395 33.61 45.48 -47.53
C SER A 395 32.31 46.32 -47.78
N PHE A 396 32.11 47.45 -47.06
CA PHE A 396 31.01 48.45 -47.14
C PHE A 396 29.62 48.07 -46.58
N ASN A 397 28.76 48.98 -46.07
CA ASN A 397 28.97 50.22 -45.26
C ASN A 397 27.63 50.71 -44.63
N ASN A 398 27.71 51.68 -43.68
CA ASN A 398 26.78 52.78 -43.31
C ASN A 398 25.34 52.89 -43.89
N SER A 399 24.31 53.45 -43.22
CA SER A 399 24.25 54.23 -41.96
C SER A 399 22.80 54.46 -41.43
N THR A 400 22.71 54.95 -40.18
CA THR A 400 21.54 55.52 -39.46
C THR A 400 20.87 56.73 -40.16
N PRO A 401 19.61 57.13 -39.82
CA PRO A 401 19.37 58.05 -38.68
C PRO A 401 18.07 57.81 -37.84
N GLN A 402 17.75 58.76 -36.95
CA GLN A 402 16.78 58.66 -35.83
C GLN A 402 15.49 59.53 -36.03
N PRO A 403 14.49 59.48 -35.11
CA PRO A 403 13.11 59.97 -35.35
C PRO A 403 12.80 61.39 -34.80
N ALA A 404 11.56 61.83 -35.02
CA ALA A 404 10.94 63.01 -34.38
C ALA A 404 9.52 62.68 -33.83
N LEU A 405 8.95 63.56 -33.00
CA LEU A 405 7.66 63.39 -32.31
C LEU A 405 6.46 63.88 -33.15
N HIS A 406 5.24 63.46 -32.80
CA HIS A 406 4.15 64.40 -32.44
C HIS A 406 2.88 63.70 -31.89
N THR A 407 2.29 64.29 -30.84
CA THR A 407 0.85 64.28 -30.51
C THR A 407 0.27 65.66 -30.94
N PRO A 408 -1.07 65.94 -31.03
CA PRO A 408 -2.16 65.45 -30.15
C PRO A 408 -3.58 65.34 -30.83
N ILE A 409 -4.65 65.48 -30.02
CA ILE A 409 -6.07 65.80 -30.34
C ILE A 409 -7.02 64.62 -30.66
N ALA A 410 -8.29 64.79 -30.25
CA ALA A 410 -9.43 63.90 -30.47
C ALA A 410 -10.60 64.69 -31.10
N PRO A 411 -11.62 64.00 -31.68
CA PRO A 411 -12.98 64.23 -31.18
C PRO A 411 -13.92 62.98 -31.18
N ASN A 412 -15.08 63.15 -30.56
CA ASN A 412 -16.30 62.30 -30.59
C ASN A 412 -17.22 62.81 -31.76
N PRO A 413 -18.52 62.42 -32.00
CA PRO A 413 -19.46 61.59 -31.22
C PRO A 413 -20.47 60.68 -32.02
N ASN A 414 -21.52 60.19 -31.32
CA ASN A 414 -22.86 59.73 -31.80
C ASN A 414 -22.96 58.39 -32.57
N THR A 415 -24.01 57.56 -32.47
CA THR A 415 -25.31 57.51 -31.69
C THR A 415 -25.75 56.01 -31.62
N ASN A 416 -26.78 55.49 -30.93
CA ASN A 416 -28.03 55.97 -30.27
C ASN A 416 -28.25 55.17 -28.95
N GLN A 417 -29.00 55.63 -27.92
CA GLN A 417 -30.46 55.59 -27.66
C GLN A 417 -31.12 54.18 -27.66
N VAL A 418 -31.99 53.78 -26.70
CA VAL A 418 -32.99 54.56 -25.91
C VAL A 418 -33.09 54.12 -24.42
N ALA A 419 -33.24 55.11 -23.51
CA ALA A 419 -33.90 55.23 -22.17
C ALA A 419 -34.24 53.98 -21.26
N LYS A 420 -34.40 54.08 -19.92
CA LYS A 420 -34.88 55.18 -19.04
C LYS A 420 -34.20 55.26 -17.64
N SER A 421 -34.20 56.48 -17.09
CA SER A 421 -34.12 56.96 -15.67
C SER A 421 -33.96 55.97 -14.48
N GLY A 422 -33.17 56.30 -13.43
CA GLY A 422 -32.31 57.47 -13.22
C GLY A 422 -31.88 57.71 -11.74
N SER A 423 -30.92 58.65 -11.56
CA SER A 423 -30.69 59.57 -10.39
C SER A 423 -30.90 59.09 -8.94
N TYR A 424 -30.02 59.32 -7.95
CA TYR A 424 -28.76 60.10 -7.84
C TYR A 424 -28.08 59.74 -6.47
N LEU A 425 -27.03 60.34 -5.90
CA LEU A 425 -26.24 61.57 -6.15
C LEU A 425 -24.73 61.35 -5.84
N LYS A 426 -24.12 62.08 -4.89
CA LYS A 426 -22.76 61.97 -4.33
C LYS A 426 -22.70 62.65 -2.94
N SER A 427 -21.90 62.16 -2.01
CA SER A 427 -21.06 63.00 -1.13
C SER A 427 -20.08 62.20 -0.25
N ASN A 428 -18.97 62.86 0.06
CA ASN A 428 -17.98 62.66 1.13
C ASN A 428 -17.60 64.12 1.55
N PRO A 429 -17.14 64.49 2.76
CA PRO A 429 -16.37 63.66 3.70
C PRO A 429 -16.58 63.94 5.23
N ASN A 430 -15.74 63.31 6.06
CA ASN A 430 -15.10 63.86 7.27
C ASN A 430 -15.93 64.11 8.57
N SER A 431 -15.62 63.36 9.66
CA SER A 431 -15.59 63.85 11.06
C SER A 431 -15.08 62.77 12.06
N GLN A 432 -14.70 63.18 13.27
CA GLN A 432 -14.26 62.30 14.39
C GLN A 432 -15.32 62.26 15.54
N PRO A 433 -15.05 62.08 16.86
CA PRO A 433 -15.65 60.96 17.59
C PRO A 433 -16.42 61.31 18.89
N PRO A 434 -17.09 60.32 19.51
CA PRO A 434 -17.24 60.20 20.96
C PRO A 434 -16.54 58.90 21.48
N VAL A 435 -15.93 58.80 22.67
CA VAL A 435 -16.17 59.34 24.03
C VAL A 435 -17.14 58.48 24.88
N GLN A 436 -16.79 58.34 26.16
CA GLN A 436 -17.18 57.29 27.13
C GLN A 436 -18.64 57.37 27.63
N SER A 437 -19.14 56.24 28.16
CA SER A 437 -20.05 56.21 29.32
C SER A 437 -19.92 54.86 30.08
N ASN A 438 -20.42 54.78 31.32
CA ASN A 438 -20.10 53.72 32.29
C ASN A 438 -21.28 52.79 32.64
N SER A 439 -20.94 51.57 33.07
CA SER A 439 -21.57 50.75 34.14
C SER A 439 -23.09 50.57 34.23
N SER A 440 -23.54 49.31 34.23
CA SER A 440 -24.47 48.77 35.24
C SER A 440 -24.52 47.23 35.16
N ALA A 441 -24.94 46.56 36.25
CA ALA A 441 -24.99 45.10 36.36
C ALA A 441 -26.44 44.57 36.48
N PRO A 442 -26.73 43.33 36.04
CA PRO A 442 -28.05 42.71 36.16
C PRO A 442 -28.29 42.01 37.52
N PRO A 443 -29.55 41.90 37.98
CA PRO A 443 -29.93 41.30 39.27
C PRO A 443 -30.14 39.76 39.22
N PRO A 444 -30.23 39.08 40.39
CA PRO A 444 -30.40 37.62 40.46
C PRO A 444 -31.86 37.15 40.30
N VAL A 445 -32.05 35.89 39.91
CA VAL A 445 -33.36 35.20 39.84
C VAL A 445 -33.45 34.10 40.90
N GLN A 446 -34.62 33.95 41.51
CA GLN A 446 -34.87 33.08 42.66
C GLN A 446 -35.21 31.63 42.29
N GLN A 447 -34.98 30.71 43.24
CA GLN A 447 -35.49 29.34 43.21
C GLN A 447 -36.98 29.29 43.63
N GLN A 448 -37.72 28.31 43.12
CA GLN A 448 -38.97 27.82 43.72
C GLN A 448 -39.00 26.29 43.74
N GLN A 449 -39.82 25.71 44.62
CA GLN A 449 -39.75 24.30 45.04
C GLN A 449 -41.03 23.51 44.69
N SER A 450 -40.87 22.26 44.24
CA SER A 450 -41.81 21.13 44.39
C SER A 450 -41.20 19.85 43.79
N GLY A 451 -41.55 18.63 44.22
CA GLY A 451 -42.34 18.24 45.39
C GLY A 451 -42.85 16.78 45.35
N GLY A 452 -42.05 15.80 45.80
CA GLY A 452 -42.43 14.37 45.85
C GLY A 452 -42.37 13.63 44.50
N VAL A 453 -42.57 12.30 44.40
CA VAL A 453 -42.91 11.25 45.39
C VAL A 453 -42.18 9.93 44.99
N LEU A 454 -41.86 9.05 45.97
CA LEU A 454 -41.25 7.72 45.78
C LEU A 454 -42.31 6.61 45.57
N PRO A 455 -41.99 5.50 44.85
CA PRO A 455 -41.91 4.22 45.58
C PRO A 455 -40.88 3.17 45.10
N SER A 456 -40.12 2.66 46.08
CA SER A 456 -39.66 1.26 46.30
C SER A 456 -39.39 0.24 45.16
N GLN A 457 -38.10 -0.13 45.04
CA GLN A 457 -37.50 -1.50 45.23
C GLN A 457 -37.94 -2.73 44.38
N ILE A 458 -37.14 -3.82 44.52
CA ILE A 458 -37.27 -5.18 43.95
C ILE A 458 -36.82 -5.25 42.47
N ASN A 459 -35.95 -6.18 41.99
CA ASN A 459 -35.22 -7.28 42.65
C ASN A 459 -33.76 -7.37 42.14
N LYS A 460 -32.87 -8.09 42.86
CA LYS A 460 -31.53 -8.47 42.38
C LYS A 460 -31.45 -9.98 42.15
N ASN A 461 -31.28 -10.41 40.89
CA ASN A 461 -30.79 -11.74 40.55
C ASN A 461 -29.69 -11.61 39.50
N ALA A 462 -28.50 -12.13 39.80
CA ALA A 462 -27.33 -11.99 38.94
C ALA A 462 -26.99 -13.34 38.28
N ILE A 463 -27.08 -13.40 36.96
CA ILE A 463 -26.53 -14.49 36.15
C ILE A 463 -25.30 -13.94 35.43
N LYS A 464 -24.14 -14.57 35.62
CA LYS A 464 -22.90 -14.24 34.90
C LYS A 464 -22.67 -15.27 33.78
N PRO A 465 -22.71 -14.87 32.50
CA PRO A 465 -22.05 -15.62 31.44
C PRO A 465 -20.53 -15.51 31.63
N ILE A 466 -19.82 -16.62 31.48
CA ILE A 466 -18.36 -16.62 31.32
C ILE A 466 -18.07 -16.44 29.83
N SER A 467 -17.23 -15.46 29.48
CA SER A 467 -16.70 -15.30 28.12
C SER A 467 -15.19 -15.13 28.20
N MET A 468 -14.45 -15.88 27.37
CA MET A 468 -13.01 -15.71 27.21
C MET A 468 -12.73 -14.87 25.97
N GLY A 469 -12.23 -13.65 26.18
CA GLY A 469 -11.71 -12.78 25.13
C GLY A 469 -10.37 -12.19 25.59
N ILE A 470 -9.31 -12.42 24.81
CA ILE A 470 -7.98 -11.89 25.13
C ILE A 470 -7.94 -10.42 24.74
N VAL A 471 -7.84 -9.53 25.73
CA VAL A 471 -7.69 -8.08 25.54
C VAL A 471 -6.41 -7.62 26.24
N THR A 472 -5.48 -7.09 25.47
CA THR A 472 -4.25 -6.47 25.98
C THR A 472 -4.56 -5.11 26.59
N LYS A 473 -4.30 -4.95 27.89
CA LYS A 473 -4.44 -3.67 28.59
C LYS A 473 -3.26 -2.73 28.25
N PRO A 474 -3.51 -1.45 27.91
CA PRO A 474 -2.50 -0.41 28.04
C PRO A 474 -2.10 -0.22 29.52
N ALA A 475 -0.88 0.26 29.76
CA ALA A 475 -0.38 0.52 31.11
C ALA A 475 -1.05 1.77 31.72
N ALA A 476 -1.36 1.72 33.02
CA ALA A 476 -1.88 2.87 33.75
C ALA A 476 -0.77 3.88 34.06
N SER A 477 -0.96 5.14 33.68
CA SER A 477 -0.09 6.24 34.06
C SER A 477 -0.28 6.60 35.54
N GLN A 478 0.80 6.53 36.33
CA GLN A 478 0.78 7.01 37.72
C GLN A 478 0.74 8.54 37.73
N GLN A 479 -0.25 9.10 38.44
CA GLN A 479 -0.29 10.53 38.72
C GLN A 479 0.78 10.88 39.76
N GLN A 480 1.65 11.85 39.46
CA GLN A 480 2.54 12.44 40.46
C GLN A 480 1.79 13.55 41.23
N PRO A 481 1.93 13.63 42.57
CA PRO A 481 1.40 14.73 43.36
C PRO A 481 2.24 16.02 43.15
N PRO A 482 1.65 17.22 43.39
CA PRO A 482 2.32 18.49 43.14
C PRO A 482 3.46 18.77 44.13
N VAL A 483 4.57 19.32 43.61
CA VAL A 483 5.73 19.73 44.41
C VAL A 483 5.42 21.03 45.16
N GLN A 484 5.49 21.00 46.49
CA GLN A 484 5.56 22.21 47.31
C GLN A 484 7.01 22.67 47.48
N GLN A 485 7.25 23.98 47.42
CA GLN A 485 8.54 24.59 47.74
C GLN A 485 8.66 24.80 49.26
N GLN A 486 9.76 24.36 49.87
CA GLN A 486 10.22 24.82 51.18
C GLN A 486 11.73 25.08 51.17
N GLN A 487 12.19 25.87 52.14
CA GLN A 487 13.51 26.50 52.16
C GLN A 487 14.50 25.82 53.12
N GLN A 488 15.79 25.92 52.78
CA GLN A 488 16.98 25.98 53.66
C GLN A 488 17.06 25.08 54.91
N GLN A 489 18.15 24.30 55.02
CA GLN A 489 19.19 24.52 56.06
C GLN A 489 20.48 23.75 55.73
N SER A 490 21.52 23.87 56.58
CA SER A 490 22.93 23.72 56.18
C SER A 490 23.80 22.92 57.16
N GLN A 491 24.87 22.28 56.63
CA GLN A 491 26.03 21.68 57.34
C GLN A 491 25.76 20.42 58.21
N PRO A 492 26.81 19.68 58.68
CA PRO A 492 28.25 19.70 58.34
C PRO A 492 28.79 18.36 57.77
N SER A 493 30.10 18.27 57.53
CA SER A 493 30.83 17.13 56.94
C SER A 493 31.77 16.41 57.94
N MET A 494 32.10 15.12 57.67
CA MET A 494 33.30 14.31 58.08
C MET A 494 33.05 12.80 57.77
N PRO A 495 33.98 11.84 57.98
CA PRO A 495 35.07 11.44 57.08
C PRO A 495 34.94 9.96 56.55
N PRO A 496 35.82 9.47 55.65
CA PRO A 496 35.59 8.21 54.91
C PRO A 496 36.10 6.92 55.59
N ALA A 497 35.55 5.77 55.18
CA ALA A 497 35.94 4.42 55.63
C ALA A 497 36.22 3.44 54.46
N SER A 498 36.86 2.30 54.76
CA SER A 498 37.59 1.42 53.83
C SER A 498 36.76 0.44 52.99
N ARG A 499 37.25 0.14 51.77
CA ARG A 499 36.84 -1.02 50.94
C ARG A 499 37.14 -2.37 51.63
N PRO A 500 36.39 -3.42 51.25
CA PRO A 500 37.00 -4.69 50.85
C PRO A 500 36.66 -5.08 49.39
N LYS A 501 37.32 -6.13 48.86
CA LYS A 501 37.08 -6.70 47.52
C LYS A 501 36.17 -7.92 47.61
N SER A 502 35.37 -8.19 46.58
CA SER A 502 34.70 -9.48 46.36
C SER A 502 34.92 -9.98 44.93
N VAL A 503 34.89 -11.31 44.74
CA VAL A 503 35.27 -11.99 43.49
C VAL A 503 34.03 -12.32 42.65
N ILE A 504 34.13 -12.19 41.33
CA ILE A 504 33.10 -12.61 40.38
C ILE A 504 33.29 -14.09 40.06
N GLN A 505 32.23 -14.89 40.21
CA GLN A 505 32.19 -16.29 39.80
C GLN A 505 30.97 -16.50 38.90
N GLN A 506 31.20 -16.77 37.61
CA GLN A 506 30.13 -16.94 36.61
C GLN A 506 29.67 -18.40 36.56
N GLN A 507 28.35 -18.62 36.42
CA GLN A 507 27.77 -19.93 36.13
C GLN A 507 27.60 -20.11 34.60
N PRO A 508 27.74 -21.34 34.06
CA PRO A 508 27.48 -21.62 32.66
C PRO A 508 25.97 -21.72 32.35
N PRO A 509 25.55 -21.43 31.10
CA PRO A 509 24.15 -21.59 30.66
C PRO A 509 23.75 -23.08 30.52
N PRO A 510 22.44 -23.39 30.57
CA PRO A 510 21.94 -24.77 30.60
C PRO A 510 22.06 -25.49 29.24
N GLN A 511 22.25 -26.81 29.30
CA GLN A 511 22.33 -27.67 28.12
C GLN A 511 20.93 -28.06 27.61
N LEU A 512 20.71 -27.94 26.29
CA LEU A 512 19.52 -28.46 25.63
C LEU A 512 19.56 -30.00 25.55
N GLN A 513 18.46 -30.64 25.95
CA GLN A 513 18.32 -32.10 25.91
C GLN A 513 18.14 -32.61 24.47
N ARG A 514 18.83 -33.71 24.13
CA ARG A 514 18.65 -34.40 22.84
C ARG A 514 17.43 -35.32 22.90
N GLN A 515 16.61 -35.32 21.84
CA GLN A 515 15.60 -36.37 21.64
C GLN A 515 16.26 -37.70 21.19
N PRO A 516 15.66 -38.85 21.51
CA PRO A 516 16.20 -40.17 21.15
C PRO A 516 15.96 -40.54 19.68
N SER A 517 16.90 -41.29 19.11
CA SER A 517 16.86 -41.80 17.72
C SER A 517 15.93 -43.01 17.55
N VAL A 518 15.16 -43.04 16.47
CA VAL A 518 14.35 -44.20 16.04
C VAL A 518 15.24 -45.31 15.45
N PRO A 519 14.96 -46.61 15.69
CA PRO A 519 15.78 -47.71 15.15
C PRO A 519 15.58 -47.93 13.64
N GLN A 520 16.64 -48.30 12.92
CA GLN A 520 16.57 -48.80 11.54
C GLN A 520 16.47 -50.34 11.51
N GLN A 521 15.78 -50.88 10.51
CA GLN A 521 15.79 -52.31 10.16
C GLN A 521 16.47 -52.56 8.79
N PRO A 522 16.88 -53.80 8.46
CA PRO A 522 18.10 -54.00 7.68
C PRO A 522 17.93 -54.33 6.18
N THR A 523 18.94 -53.90 5.41
CA THR A 523 19.55 -54.53 4.23
C THR A 523 18.70 -54.96 3.02
N ALA A 524 19.07 -54.41 1.86
CA ALA A 524 19.16 -55.15 0.60
C ALA A 524 20.47 -54.77 -0.12
N THR A 525 21.23 -55.76 -0.62
CA THR A 525 22.60 -55.57 -1.13
C THR A 525 22.66 -55.52 -2.67
N LYS A 526 23.53 -54.64 -3.21
CA LYS A 526 24.16 -54.76 -4.55
C LYS A 526 25.40 -53.84 -4.65
N PRO A 527 26.29 -54.01 -5.65
CA PRO A 527 27.74 -53.96 -5.40
C PRO A 527 28.38 -52.58 -5.42
N SER A 528 29.39 -52.41 -4.56
CA SER A 528 30.34 -51.30 -4.57
C SER A 528 31.40 -51.46 -5.66
N VAL A 529 31.52 -50.49 -6.56
CA VAL A 529 32.73 -50.32 -7.39
C VAL A 529 33.82 -49.69 -6.51
N ASN A 530 34.94 -50.40 -6.34
CA ASN A 530 36.01 -49.99 -5.44
C ASN A 530 37.00 -49.05 -6.16
N LEU A 531 37.08 -47.79 -5.73
CA LEU A 531 37.82 -46.72 -6.42
C LEU A 531 38.81 -46.04 -5.46
N ASN A 532 39.77 -46.82 -4.94
CA ASN A 532 40.72 -46.34 -3.93
C ASN A 532 42.11 -47.01 -4.04
N SER A 533 42.82 -46.77 -5.14
CA SER A 533 44.25 -47.12 -5.27
C SER A 533 44.98 -46.32 -6.35
N LEU A 534 45.50 -45.12 -6.02
CA LEU A 534 46.62 -44.46 -6.72
C LEU A 534 47.07 -43.18 -5.96
N ALA A 535 47.91 -43.35 -4.94
CA ALA A 535 48.42 -42.24 -4.13
C ALA A 535 49.86 -42.48 -3.63
N ALA A 536 50.82 -42.63 -4.55
CA ALA A 536 52.23 -42.84 -4.21
C ALA A 536 53.24 -42.49 -5.34
N SER A 537 53.22 -41.27 -5.88
CA SER A 537 54.40 -40.70 -6.56
C SER A 537 54.38 -39.16 -6.52
N GLY A 538 55.54 -38.55 -6.29
CA GLY A 538 55.64 -37.11 -6.06
C GLY A 538 55.90 -36.31 -7.33
N SER A 539 55.06 -35.31 -7.61
CA SER A 539 55.41 -34.17 -8.46
C SER A 539 54.72 -32.91 -7.95
N ARG A 540 55.49 -31.85 -7.68
CA ARG A 540 54.95 -30.53 -7.32
C ARG A 540 54.62 -29.73 -8.58
N SER A 541 53.60 -30.15 -9.33
CA SER A 541 52.98 -29.29 -10.35
C SER A 541 51.99 -28.33 -9.68
N ASN A 542 52.18 -27.02 -9.86
CA ASN A 542 51.20 -26.00 -9.48
C ASN A 542 50.03 -25.97 -10.49
N SER A 543 49.35 -27.10 -10.67
CA SER A 543 48.02 -27.14 -11.26
C SER A 543 47.06 -26.42 -10.31
N LYS A 544 46.80 -25.13 -10.58
CA LYS A 544 45.63 -24.44 -10.00
C LYS A 544 44.42 -25.29 -10.38
N SER A 545 43.79 -25.91 -9.39
CA SER A 545 42.57 -26.68 -9.62
C SER A 545 41.50 -25.72 -10.11
N ASN A 546 41.03 -25.91 -11.34
CA ASN A 546 39.89 -25.19 -11.89
C ASN A 546 38.60 -25.75 -11.25
N LEU A 547 38.49 -25.61 -9.94
CA LEU A 547 37.22 -25.71 -9.23
C LEU A 547 36.27 -24.67 -9.83
N LEU A 548 35.02 -25.06 -10.05
CA LEU A 548 33.97 -24.13 -10.41
C LEU A 548 33.90 -22.99 -9.38
N PRO A 549 33.63 -21.73 -9.76
CA PRO A 549 33.54 -20.63 -8.81
C PRO A 549 32.62 -20.93 -7.62
N SER A 550 31.46 -21.55 -7.85
CA SER A 550 30.51 -22.00 -6.82
C SER A 550 31.09 -23.01 -5.80
N ALA A 551 32.17 -23.72 -6.13
CA ALA A 551 32.88 -24.63 -5.23
C ALA A 551 34.01 -23.94 -4.44
N ASN A 552 34.28 -22.65 -4.66
CA ASN A 552 35.36 -21.91 -3.99
C ASN A 552 34.89 -21.25 -2.68
N PHE A 553 34.52 -22.08 -1.70
CA PHE A 553 34.06 -21.64 -0.37
C PHE A 553 35.01 -20.66 0.33
N ALA A 554 36.33 -20.83 0.14
CA ALA A 554 37.33 -19.92 0.69
C ALA A 554 37.16 -18.49 0.12
N LYS A 555 36.96 -18.35 -1.20
CA LYS A 555 36.71 -17.05 -1.83
C LYS A 555 35.35 -16.47 -1.44
N HIS A 556 34.33 -17.31 -1.23
CA HIS A 556 33.02 -16.82 -0.74
C HIS A 556 33.11 -16.25 0.67
N ARG A 557 33.91 -16.88 1.56
CA ARG A 557 34.20 -16.35 2.90
C ARG A 557 35.08 -15.10 2.86
N GLU A 558 36.03 -15.01 1.94
CA GLU A 558 36.84 -13.79 1.71
C GLU A 558 35.98 -12.59 1.27
N LEU A 559 34.96 -12.84 0.43
CA LEU A 559 34.07 -11.79 -0.10
C LEU A 559 32.93 -11.41 0.86
N PHE A 560 32.33 -12.37 1.57
CA PHE A 560 31.06 -12.21 2.30
C PHE A 560 31.01 -12.88 3.68
N GLY A 561 32.17 -13.30 4.21
CA GLY A 561 32.28 -14.01 5.49
C GLY A 561 32.04 -13.12 6.72
N PRO A 562 31.98 -13.73 7.92
CA PRO A 562 31.51 -13.06 9.15
C PRO A 562 32.46 -11.98 9.71
N HIS A 563 33.61 -11.76 9.08
CA HIS A 563 34.52 -10.66 9.40
C HIS A 563 34.15 -9.35 8.67
N LYS A 564 33.26 -9.42 7.69
CA LYS A 564 32.73 -8.25 6.96
C LYS A 564 31.32 -7.92 7.44
N LYS A 565 30.98 -6.63 7.34
CA LYS A 565 29.62 -6.12 7.55
C LYS A 565 29.22 -5.33 6.32
N PHE A 566 27.93 -5.33 6.04
CA PHE A 566 27.36 -4.66 4.89
C PHE A 566 26.11 -3.90 5.31
N LYS A 567 25.73 -2.92 4.50
CA LYS A 567 24.43 -2.28 4.56
C LYS A 567 23.92 -1.97 3.15
N LEU A 568 22.61 -1.77 3.04
CA LEU A 568 21.96 -1.41 1.79
C LEU A 568 21.84 0.12 1.70
N ASN A 569 22.27 0.70 0.59
CA ASN A 569 22.29 2.14 0.36
C ASN A 569 21.25 2.53 -0.70
N PRO A 570 19.99 2.83 -0.32
CA PRO A 570 18.94 3.22 -1.25
C PRO A 570 19.18 4.64 -1.81
N THR A 571 19.45 4.72 -3.11
CA THR A 571 19.67 5.96 -3.84
C THR A 571 18.48 6.23 -4.75
N PHE A 572 17.72 7.30 -4.49
CA PHE A 572 16.60 7.72 -5.36
C PHE A 572 17.06 7.92 -6.82
N THR A 573 16.32 7.36 -7.78
CA THR A 573 16.63 7.49 -9.21
C THR A 573 15.65 8.41 -9.93
N ARG A 574 14.34 8.21 -9.78
CA ARG A 574 13.30 8.91 -10.53
C ARG A 574 11.90 8.72 -9.91
N SER A 575 11.00 9.67 -10.13
CA SER A 575 9.55 9.50 -9.94
C SER A 575 8.92 9.07 -11.27
N VAL A 576 8.03 8.07 -11.25
CA VAL A 576 7.42 7.47 -12.44
C VAL A 576 5.91 7.35 -12.31
N ILE A 577 5.19 7.45 -13.43
CA ILE A 577 3.85 6.90 -13.57
C ILE A 577 3.89 5.76 -14.59
N GLY A 578 3.64 4.55 -14.10
CA GLY A 578 3.37 3.35 -14.91
C GLY A 578 1.89 3.26 -15.24
N THR A 579 1.57 2.79 -16.43
CA THR A 579 0.19 2.63 -16.90
C THR A 579 0.09 1.38 -17.76
N PHE A 580 -0.72 0.43 -17.30
CA PHE A 580 -1.02 -0.83 -17.95
C PHE A 580 -2.44 -0.78 -18.51
N ASP A 581 -2.58 -0.35 -19.76
CA ASP A 581 -3.83 -0.43 -20.50
C ASP A 581 -3.99 -1.86 -21.05
N PHE A 582 -5.15 -2.49 -20.83
CA PHE A 582 -5.43 -3.85 -21.29
C PHE A 582 -6.82 -3.97 -21.91
N SER A 583 -7.01 -4.96 -22.78
CA SER A 583 -8.33 -5.39 -23.24
C SER A 583 -8.45 -6.90 -23.34
N TYR A 584 -9.66 -7.39 -23.12
CA TYR A 584 -9.99 -8.81 -23.06
C TYR A 584 -11.26 -9.06 -23.86
N VAL A 585 -11.21 -10.02 -24.79
CA VAL A 585 -12.32 -10.40 -25.67
C VAL A 585 -12.50 -11.91 -25.60
N ALA A 586 -13.56 -12.37 -24.94
CA ALA A 586 -13.99 -13.76 -24.87
C ALA A 586 -15.28 -13.92 -25.70
N PRO A 587 -15.19 -14.22 -27.01
CA PRO A 587 -16.36 -14.18 -27.90
C PRO A 587 -17.43 -15.22 -27.56
N ASN A 588 -17.03 -16.32 -26.91
CA ASN A 588 -17.90 -17.43 -26.51
C ASN A 588 -18.43 -17.28 -25.07
N LEU A 589 -18.11 -16.19 -24.35
CA LEU A 589 -18.55 -15.97 -22.98
C LEU A 589 -19.77 -15.04 -22.94
N GLN A 590 -20.78 -15.40 -22.17
CA GLN A 590 -21.94 -14.59 -21.84
C GLN A 590 -22.02 -14.48 -20.31
N PRO A 591 -21.20 -13.59 -19.70
CA PRO A 591 -21.10 -13.46 -18.26
C PRO A 591 -22.25 -12.60 -17.70
N ASP A 592 -22.72 -12.96 -16.52
CA ASP A 592 -23.61 -12.15 -15.67
C ASP A 592 -22.82 -11.12 -14.85
N ASN A 593 -21.59 -11.47 -14.45
CA ASN A 593 -20.65 -10.59 -13.75
C ASN A 593 -19.22 -10.94 -14.15
N TRP A 594 -18.39 -9.94 -14.45
CA TRP A 594 -16.94 -10.06 -14.47
C TRP A 594 -16.34 -9.75 -13.10
N SER A 595 -15.19 -10.35 -12.81
CA SER A 595 -14.26 -9.94 -11.77
C SER A 595 -12.86 -9.86 -12.37
N VAL A 596 -12.29 -8.66 -12.36
CA VAL A 596 -10.94 -8.36 -12.86
C VAL A 596 -10.04 -8.08 -11.65
N ILE A 597 -8.93 -8.80 -11.55
CA ILE A 597 -8.05 -8.71 -10.37
C ILE A 597 -6.63 -8.35 -10.79
N MET A 598 -6.04 -7.38 -10.09
CA MET A 598 -4.68 -6.89 -10.31
C MET A 598 -3.99 -6.70 -8.96
N PRO A 599 -2.70 -7.01 -8.78
CA PRO A 599 -2.02 -6.77 -7.51
C PRO A 599 -1.98 -5.27 -7.18
N ALA A 600 -2.09 -4.93 -5.90
CA ALA A 600 -1.83 -3.57 -5.43
C ALA A 600 -0.35 -3.46 -5.01
N PRO A 601 0.43 -2.55 -5.63
CA PRO A 601 1.88 -2.55 -5.52
C PRO A 601 2.39 -2.15 -4.13
N PRO A 602 3.33 -2.91 -3.54
CA PRO A 602 3.87 -2.60 -2.23
C PRO A 602 4.93 -1.47 -2.28
N THR A 603 5.04 -0.72 -1.20
CA THR A 603 6.25 0.08 -0.90
C THR A 603 7.31 -0.84 -0.30
N SER A 604 8.56 -0.65 -0.72
CA SER A 604 9.72 -1.49 -0.45
C SER A 604 10.96 -0.60 -0.21
N MET A 605 12.17 -1.14 -0.35
CA MET A 605 13.38 -0.32 -0.45
C MET A 605 13.63 0.18 -1.88
N ASN A 606 13.31 -0.61 -2.92
CA ASN A 606 13.52 -0.24 -4.33
C ASN A 606 12.39 0.62 -4.93
N GLN A 607 11.21 0.70 -4.29
CA GLN A 607 10.18 1.67 -4.65
C GLN A 607 9.36 2.20 -3.46
N ASN A 608 8.89 3.45 -3.57
CA ASN A 608 7.88 4.03 -2.70
C ASN A 608 6.65 4.43 -3.52
N VAL A 609 5.55 3.69 -3.34
CA VAL A 609 4.30 3.90 -4.08
C VAL A 609 3.54 5.09 -3.49
N ARG A 610 3.30 6.10 -4.34
CA ARG A 610 2.54 7.31 -4.02
C ARG A 610 1.04 7.10 -4.22
N SER A 611 0.67 6.47 -5.33
CA SER A 611 -0.70 6.11 -5.66
C SER A 611 -0.72 4.88 -6.56
N SER A 612 -1.84 4.16 -6.57
CA SER A 612 -2.13 3.12 -7.55
C SER A 612 -3.63 2.87 -7.64
N GLY A 613 -4.10 2.25 -8.72
CA GLY A 613 -5.51 1.95 -8.90
C GLY A 613 -5.81 1.15 -10.16
N LEU A 614 -7.00 0.54 -10.18
CA LEU A 614 -7.56 -0.21 -11.30
C LEU A 614 -8.84 0.47 -11.77
N GLU A 615 -8.95 0.73 -13.07
CA GLU A 615 -10.10 1.35 -13.75
C GLU A 615 -10.62 0.36 -14.81
N ILE A 616 -11.93 0.13 -14.91
CA ILE A 616 -12.53 -0.74 -15.94
C ILE A 616 -13.49 0.06 -16.83
N TYR A 617 -13.47 -0.26 -18.12
CA TYR A 617 -14.15 0.45 -19.20
C TYR A 617 -14.85 -0.54 -20.15
N ASP A 618 -15.90 -0.08 -20.85
CA ASP A 618 -16.46 -0.80 -21.99
C ASP A 618 -15.53 -0.69 -23.24
N PHE A 619 -15.93 -1.33 -24.35
CA PHE A 619 -15.13 -1.26 -25.57
C PHE A 619 -15.18 0.11 -26.28
N ASN A 620 -16.14 0.96 -25.93
CA ASN A 620 -16.29 2.34 -26.40
C ASN A 620 -15.49 3.36 -25.56
N ASN A 621 -14.78 2.91 -24.52
CA ASN A 621 -14.05 3.70 -23.51
C ASN A 621 -14.96 4.44 -22.49
N ASN A 622 -16.23 4.07 -22.35
CA ASN A 622 -17.06 4.52 -21.24
C ASN A 622 -16.55 3.86 -19.94
N TRP A 623 -16.37 4.66 -18.89
CA TRP A 623 -15.99 4.14 -17.57
C TRP A 623 -17.13 3.34 -16.95
N LEU A 624 -16.83 2.17 -16.37
CA LEU A 624 -17.79 1.27 -15.74
C LEU A 624 -17.63 1.19 -14.22
N THR A 625 -16.40 0.99 -13.74
CA THR A 625 -16.10 0.90 -12.30
C THR A 625 -14.62 1.09 -12.01
N ASN A 626 -14.27 1.19 -10.72
CA ASN A 626 -12.91 1.11 -10.22
C ASN A 626 -12.72 -0.17 -9.38
N GLY A 627 -11.48 -0.61 -9.22
CA GLY A 627 -11.15 -1.71 -8.32
C GLY A 627 -11.23 -1.31 -6.85
N GLU A 628 -11.90 -2.12 -6.04
CA GLU A 628 -11.83 -2.05 -4.58
C GLU A 628 -10.53 -2.70 -4.07
N LEU A 629 -9.98 -2.21 -2.96
CA LEU A 629 -8.76 -2.77 -2.36
C LEU A 629 -9.12 -3.89 -1.39
N LEU A 630 -8.69 -5.11 -1.70
CA LEU A 630 -8.83 -6.28 -0.84
C LEU A 630 -7.50 -6.65 -0.18
N THR A 631 -7.57 -7.20 1.02
CA THR A 631 -6.45 -7.78 1.75
C THR A 631 -6.40 -9.29 1.48
N THR A 632 -5.21 -9.84 1.20
CA THR A 632 -4.92 -11.28 1.22
C THR A 632 -3.92 -11.58 2.34
N ASP A 633 -3.35 -12.79 2.40
CA ASP A 633 -2.48 -13.23 3.51
C ASP A 633 -1.41 -12.20 3.91
N TYR A 634 -0.66 -11.67 2.93
CA TYR A 634 0.44 -10.70 3.11
C TYR A 634 0.47 -9.61 2.03
N HIS A 635 -0.52 -9.59 1.13
CA HIS A 635 -0.55 -8.70 -0.02
C HIS A 635 -1.90 -7.99 -0.11
N TYR A 636 -1.97 -6.96 -0.94
CA TYR A 636 -3.22 -6.31 -1.30
C TYR A 636 -3.47 -6.52 -2.81
N VAL A 637 -4.74 -6.59 -3.20
CA VAL A 637 -5.15 -6.69 -4.61
C VAL A 637 -6.28 -5.71 -4.88
N PHE A 638 -6.31 -5.16 -6.08
CA PHE A 638 -7.48 -4.47 -6.61
C PHE A 638 -8.42 -5.49 -7.26
N ARG A 639 -9.69 -5.53 -6.86
CA ARG A 639 -10.77 -6.29 -7.50
C ARG A 639 -11.80 -5.34 -8.10
N ALA A 640 -12.07 -5.44 -9.40
CA ALA A 640 -13.14 -4.71 -10.06
C ALA A 640 -14.25 -5.69 -10.48
N LEU A 641 -15.43 -5.57 -9.84
CA LEU A 641 -16.63 -6.32 -10.19
C LEU A 641 -17.49 -5.53 -11.18
N VAL A 642 -17.87 -6.15 -12.30
CA VAL A 642 -18.69 -5.51 -13.36
C VAL A 642 -19.89 -6.39 -13.72
N PRO A 643 -21.11 -6.03 -13.27
CA PRO A 643 -22.34 -6.72 -13.69
C PRO A 643 -22.63 -6.51 -15.17
N ALA A 644 -23.14 -7.54 -15.85
CA ALA A 644 -23.49 -7.47 -17.27
C ALA A 644 -24.53 -6.38 -17.58
N SER A 645 -25.38 -6.05 -16.61
CA SER A 645 -26.42 -5.01 -16.71
C SER A 645 -25.88 -3.59 -16.87
N VAL A 646 -24.58 -3.34 -16.64
CA VAL A 646 -23.96 -2.02 -16.92
C VAL A 646 -23.21 -1.97 -18.26
N MET A 647 -23.19 -3.07 -19.02
CA MET A 647 -22.42 -3.18 -20.26
C MET A 647 -23.34 -3.25 -21.50
N PRO A 648 -22.88 -2.79 -22.69
CA PRO A 648 -23.63 -2.99 -23.94
C PRO A 648 -23.83 -4.48 -24.25
N GLN A 649 -25.02 -4.87 -24.70
CA GLN A 649 -25.36 -6.29 -24.95
C GLN A 649 -24.44 -6.98 -25.98
N HIS A 650 -23.81 -6.22 -26.88
CA HIS A 650 -22.85 -6.73 -27.87
C HIS A 650 -21.40 -6.85 -27.34
N ASP A 651 -21.14 -6.34 -26.14
CA ASP A 651 -19.85 -6.34 -25.46
C ASP A 651 -19.87 -7.16 -24.14
N THR A 652 -20.90 -7.97 -23.88
CA THR A 652 -20.98 -8.82 -22.66
C THR A 652 -19.71 -9.66 -22.44
N GLY A 653 -19.22 -10.31 -23.50
CA GLY A 653 -17.96 -11.06 -23.51
C GLY A 653 -16.69 -10.19 -23.65
N ARG A 654 -16.73 -8.87 -23.42
CA ARG A 654 -15.63 -7.95 -23.70
C ARG A 654 -15.45 -6.86 -22.64
N LEU A 655 -14.22 -6.62 -22.21
CA LEU A 655 -13.90 -5.49 -21.33
C LEU A 655 -12.55 -4.86 -21.64
N ARG A 656 -12.39 -3.61 -21.25
CA ARG A 656 -11.11 -2.88 -21.25
C ARG A 656 -10.78 -2.43 -19.84
N GLY A 657 -9.52 -2.23 -19.53
CA GLY A 657 -9.12 -1.68 -18.25
C GLY A 657 -7.79 -0.96 -18.29
N ARG A 658 -7.52 -0.24 -17.21
CA ARG A 658 -6.25 0.43 -16.96
C ARG A 658 -5.84 0.20 -15.53
N PHE A 659 -4.59 -0.19 -15.32
CA PHE A 659 -3.96 -0.23 -14.02
C PHE A 659 -2.85 0.81 -13.96
N ILE A 660 -2.87 1.67 -12.95
CA ILE A 660 -1.98 2.83 -12.80
C ILE A 660 -1.14 2.66 -11.54
N ILE A 661 0.15 3.02 -11.62
CA ILE A 661 1.05 3.11 -10.46
C ILE A 661 1.83 4.42 -10.56
N GLU A 662 1.77 5.26 -9.53
CA GLU A 662 2.74 6.36 -9.33
C GLU A 662 3.73 5.96 -8.23
N ALA A 663 5.02 5.94 -8.53
CA ALA A 663 6.05 5.50 -7.60
C ALA A 663 7.34 6.33 -7.70
N ASP A 664 8.06 6.43 -6.60
CA ASP A 664 9.47 6.80 -6.56
C ASP A 664 10.32 5.54 -6.62
N LEU A 665 11.30 5.47 -7.51
CA LEU A 665 12.20 4.32 -7.67
C LEU A 665 13.58 4.62 -7.07
N TYR A 666 14.22 3.57 -6.55
CA TYR A 666 15.51 3.64 -5.85
C TYR A 666 16.45 2.54 -6.34
N ARG A 667 17.68 2.92 -6.69
CA ARG A 667 18.81 1.99 -6.88
C ARG A 667 19.25 1.53 -5.50
N ILE A 668 19.47 0.24 -5.32
CA ILE A 668 20.05 -0.30 -4.08
C ILE A 668 21.48 -0.71 -4.38
N ASP A 669 22.43 -0.20 -3.61
CA ASP A 669 23.81 -0.68 -3.62
C ASP A 669 24.13 -1.33 -2.27
N MET A 670 24.65 -2.56 -2.25
CA MET A 670 25.16 -3.17 -1.01
C MET A 670 26.63 -2.75 -0.82
N VAL A 671 26.90 -2.03 0.27
CA VAL A 671 28.22 -1.47 0.56
C VAL A 671 28.83 -2.09 1.82
N GLU A 672 30.12 -2.42 1.75
CA GLU A 672 30.91 -2.91 2.89
C GLU A 672 31.17 -1.75 3.89
N THR A 673 31.16 -2.06 5.19
CA THR A 673 31.21 -1.03 6.24
C THR A 673 31.70 -1.58 7.59
N ASP A 674 32.21 -0.73 8.47
CA ASP A 674 32.72 -1.11 9.80
C ASP A 674 31.62 -1.40 10.83
N GLN A 675 30.37 -1.00 10.57
CA GLN A 675 29.25 -1.07 11.50
C GLN A 675 27.98 -1.64 10.84
N TRP A 676 27.18 -2.37 11.62
CA TRP A 676 25.86 -2.83 11.17
C TRP A 676 24.89 -1.66 11.06
N ASP A 677 23.91 -1.76 10.16
CA ASP A 677 22.87 -0.74 10.04
C ASP A 677 21.81 -0.92 11.14
N SER A 678 21.79 0.01 12.10
CA SER A 678 20.87 -0.01 13.23
C SER A 678 19.42 0.35 12.89
N SER A 679 19.12 0.63 11.61
CA SER A 679 17.75 0.80 11.11
C SER A 679 17.12 -0.47 10.54
N VAL A 680 17.86 -1.58 10.48
CA VAL A 680 17.34 -2.90 10.06
C VAL A 680 16.58 -3.55 11.22
N GLU A 681 15.26 -3.34 11.25
CA GLU A 681 14.35 -4.03 12.15
C GLU A 681 14.28 -5.53 11.80
N PRO A 682 14.45 -6.48 12.75
CA PRO A 682 14.30 -7.91 12.48
C PRO A 682 12.89 -8.27 11.99
N LEU A 683 12.77 -9.27 11.12
CA LEU A 683 11.46 -9.80 10.70
C LEU A 683 10.65 -10.27 11.91
N SER A 684 9.34 -10.07 11.85
CA SER A 684 8.42 -10.76 12.77
C SER A 684 8.51 -12.29 12.60
N PRO A 685 8.24 -13.09 13.65
CA PRO A 685 8.15 -14.54 13.52
C PRO A 685 7.16 -14.98 12.42
N GLU A 686 6.08 -14.23 12.24
CA GLU A 686 5.05 -14.45 11.24
C GLU A 686 5.59 -14.23 9.81
N GLU A 687 6.29 -13.12 9.55
CA GLU A 687 6.98 -12.88 8.28
C GLU A 687 8.10 -13.88 8.01
N PHE A 688 8.90 -14.23 9.03
CA PHE A 688 9.97 -15.21 8.90
C PHE A 688 9.41 -16.56 8.45
N ASN A 689 8.35 -17.04 9.11
CA ASN A 689 7.64 -18.26 8.71
C ASN A 689 7.00 -18.10 7.32
N PHE A 690 6.42 -16.94 7.00
CA PHE A 690 5.84 -16.70 5.68
C PHE A 690 6.88 -16.79 4.56
N TYR A 691 8.05 -16.17 4.72
CA TYR A 691 9.09 -16.15 3.69
C TYR A 691 10.07 -17.34 3.74
N THR A 692 9.84 -18.32 4.63
CA THR A 692 10.54 -19.63 4.62
C THR A 692 9.64 -20.81 4.21
N ARG A 693 8.31 -20.64 4.15
CA ARG A 693 7.37 -21.72 3.81
C ARG A 693 7.48 -22.22 2.35
N PRO A 694 7.11 -23.49 2.06
CA PRO A 694 6.82 -23.94 0.70
C PRO A 694 5.63 -23.19 0.10
N SER A 695 5.68 -22.93 -1.21
CA SER A 695 4.64 -22.20 -1.93
C SER A 695 3.69 -23.16 -2.68
N LYS A 696 2.75 -22.65 -3.48
CA LYS A 696 1.94 -23.49 -4.38
C LYS A 696 2.70 -23.90 -5.64
N SER A 697 3.67 -23.09 -6.09
CA SER A 697 4.54 -23.45 -7.22
C SER A 697 5.72 -24.36 -6.82
N TYR A 698 6.05 -24.47 -5.52
CA TYR A 698 7.11 -25.37 -5.06
C TYR A 698 6.97 -25.93 -3.64
N THR A 699 7.09 -27.26 -3.53
CA THR A 699 7.24 -28.02 -2.28
C THR A 699 8.72 -28.21 -1.94
N LEU A 700 9.13 -27.81 -0.73
CA LEU A 700 10.54 -27.90 -0.28
C LEU A 700 10.97 -29.32 0.10
N ASP A 701 10.00 -30.21 0.34
CA ASP A 701 10.21 -31.62 0.70
C ASP A 701 10.03 -32.60 -0.48
N ASP A 702 9.98 -32.10 -1.72
CA ASP A 702 9.94 -32.97 -2.91
C ASP A 702 11.20 -33.86 -3.01
N PRO A 703 11.08 -35.19 -3.23
CA PRO A 703 12.23 -36.09 -3.26
C PRO A 703 13.26 -35.80 -4.36
N ILE A 704 12.82 -35.31 -5.53
CA ILE A 704 13.68 -34.98 -6.67
C ILE A 704 14.42 -33.68 -6.40
N PHE A 705 13.72 -32.68 -5.81
CA PHE A 705 14.38 -31.47 -5.34
C PHE A 705 15.40 -31.75 -4.24
N ASN A 706 15.10 -32.66 -3.30
CA ASN A 706 16.04 -33.05 -2.25
C ASN A 706 17.25 -33.84 -2.78
N ASP A 707 17.09 -34.74 -3.77
CA ASP A 707 18.24 -35.34 -4.47
C ASP A 707 19.10 -34.27 -5.14
N PHE A 708 18.48 -33.33 -5.86
CA PHE A 708 19.17 -32.20 -6.49
C PHE A 708 19.93 -31.33 -5.48
N ILE A 709 19.36 -31.02 -4.31
CA ILE A 709 20.02 -30.27 -3.23
C ILE A 709 21.26 -31.03 -2.73
N ASN A 710 21.10 -32.33 -2.41
CA ASN A 710 22.16 -33.16 -1.85
C ASN A 710 23.31 -33.36 -2.85
N LYS A 711 22.98 -33.76 -4.09
CA LYS A 711 23.91 -34.02 -5.19
C LYS A 711 24.80 -32.83 -5.53
N ASN A 712 24.30 -31.61 -5.37
CA ASN A 712 25.00 -30.37 -5.67
C ASN A 712 25.53 -29.64 -4.41
N ASN A 713 25.44 -30.25 -3.23
CA ASN A 713 25.85 -29.69 -1.94
C ASN A 713 25.20 -28.32 -1.63
N LEU A 714 23.93 -28.13 -2.01
CA LEU A 714 23.19 -26.88 -1.86
C LEU A 714 22.56 -26.72 -0.47
N PHE A 715 23.37 -26.93 0.56
CA PHE A 715 23.06 -26.69 1.96
C PHE A 715 24.20 -25.90 2.61
N ILE A 716 23.90 -25.12 3.66
CA ILE A 716 24.88 -24.31 4.39
C ILE A 716 26.00 -25.20 4.95
N GLN A 717 27.26 -24.87 4.67
CA GLN A 717 28.40 -25.64 5.16
C GLN A 717 28.69 -25.36 6.65
N ALA A 718 28.70 -26.44 7.44
CA ALA A 718 29.14 -26.43 8.83
C ALA A 718 30.65 -26.10 8.96
N PRO A 719 31.13 -25.65 10.14
CA PRO A 719 32.56 -25.45 10.39
C PRO A 719 33.38 -26.72 10.11
N GLN A 720 34.41 -26.62 9.28
CA GLN A 720 35.28 -27.76 8.98
C GLN A 720 36.32 -27.97 10.09
N SER A 721 36.03 -28.85 11.04
CA SER A 721 36.91 -29.22 12.16
C SER A 721 38.08 -30.14 11.76
N ASN A 722 38.73 -29.84 10.63
CA ASN A 722 39.76 -30.67 9.99
C ASN A 722 41.15 -30.57 10.67
N GLY A 723 41.18 -30.41 12.00
CA GLY A 723 42.38 -30.41 12.86
C GLY A 723 43.33 -29.21 12.74
N ALA A 724 43.44 -28.58 11.56
CA ALA A 724 44.45 -27.55 11.28
C ALA A 724 43.89 -26.13 11.04
N SER A 725 42.58 -25.98 10.85
CA SER A 725 41.95 -24.70 10.47
C SER A 725 40.60 -24.52 11.17
N ASN A 726 40.50 -23.55 12.08
CA ASN A 726 39.24 -23.14 12.69
C ASN A 726 38.42 -22.25 11.73
N GLU A 727 38.03 -22.79 10.58
CA GLU A 727 37.19 -22.06 9.62
C GLU A 727 35.77 -21.87 10.18
N PRO A 728 35.20 -20.65 10.13
CA PRO A 728 33.83 -20.41 10.57
C PRO A 728 32.82 -21.10 9.63
N ALA A 729 31.61 -21.31 10.15
CA ALA A 729 30.47 -21.73 9.34
C ALA A 729 30.23 -20.79 8.15
N GLU A 730 29.65 -21.33 7.07
CA GLU A 730 29.16 -20.52 5.97
C GLU A 730 28.01 -19.62 6.45
N THR A 731 28.11 -18.30 6.21
CA THR A 731 27.03 -17.35 6.56
C THR A 731 25.87 -17.48 5.58
N PRO A 732 24.64 -17.07 5.96
CA PRO A 732 23.52 -16.96 5.02
C PRO A 732 23.87 -16.14 3.77
N LEU A 733 24.72 -15.10 3.91
CA LEU A 733 25.20 -14.27 2.81
C LEU A 733 26.18 -15.01 1.88
N CYS A 734 27.17 -15.72 2.44
CA CYS A 734 28.06 -16.59 1.65
C CYS A 734 27.28 -17.67 0.90
N PHE A 735 26.30 -18.29 1.58
CA PHE A 735 25.44 -19.30 0.98
C PHE A 735 24.59 -18.71 -0.15
N ALA A 736 23.90 -17.59 0.08
CA ALA A 736 23.12 -16.90 -0.93
C ALA A 736 23.96 -16.52 -2.18
N TYR A 737 25.22 -16.12 -1.99
CA TYR A 737 26.15 -15.87 -3.09
C TYR A 737 26.55 -17.14 -3.84
N ARG A 738 26.85 -18.23 -3.11
CA ARG A 738 27.19 -19.53 -3.69
C ARG A 738 26.04 -20.12 -4.51
N VAL A 739 24.80 -20.02 -4.03
CA VAL A 739 23.62 -20.49 -4.77
C VAL A 739 23.41 -19.67 -6.05
N ASN A 740 23.66 -18.35 -6.02
CA ASN A 740 23.61 -17.50 -7.21
C ASN A 740 24.67 -17.96 -8.23
N LEU A 741 25.94 -18.12 -7.81
CA LEU A 741 27.00 -18.66 -8.67
C LEU A 741 26.66 -20.03 -9.25
N PHE A 742 26.14 -20.96 -8.44
CA PHE A 742 25.77 -22.29 -8.90
C PHE A 742 24.69 -22.25 -9.99
N ILE A 743 23.66 -21.40 -9.86
CA ILE A 743 22.65 -21.24 -10.91
C ILE A 743 23.26 -20.62 -12.17
N ASN A 744 24.11 -19.59 -12.03
CA ASN A 744 24.79 -18.95 -13.15
C ASN A 744 25.71 -19.91 -13.95
N GLU A 745 26.29 -20.92 -13.29
CA GLU A 745 27.15 -21.92 -13.91
C GLU A 745 26.39 -23.08 -14.58
N ASN A 746 25.27 -23.52 -13.98
CA ASN A 746 24.63 -24.79 -14.33
C ASN A 746 23.30 -24.63 -15.08
N PHE A 747 22.71 -23.43 -15.10
CA PHE A 747 21.41 -23.17 -15.74
C PHE A 747 21.54 -22.21 -16.92
N LYS A 748 20.54 -22.23 -17.81
CA LYS A 748 20.43 -21.31 -18.95
C LYS A 748 19.12 -20.55 -18.91
N TYR A 749 19.17 -19.26 -19.22
CA TYR A 749 17.96 -18.50 -19.50
C TYR A 749 17.31 -19.05 -20.77
N ASN A 750 16.01 -19.36 -20.73
CA ASN A 750 15.22 -19.69 -21.91
C ASN A 750 13.86 -18.99 -21.86
N TYR A 751 13.66 -18.02 -22.75
CA TYR A 751 12.40 -17.31 -22.88
C TYR A 751 11.34 -18.09 -23.67
N GLU A 752 11.70 -19.08 -24.49
CA GLU A 752 10.72 -19.90 -25.23
C GLU A 752 9.86 -20.78 -24.30
N GLU A 753 10.29 -20.95 -23.06
CA GLU A 753 9.62 -21.74 -22.04
C GLU A 753 8.77 -20.89 -21.09
N ILE A 754 8.13 -19.85 -21.63
CA ILE A 754 7.18 -18.96 -20.93
C ILE A 754 6.21 -19.78 -20.08
N GLY A 755 6.13 -19.46 -18.79
CA GLY A 755 5.10 -19.95 -17.89
C GLY A 755 5.67 -20.59 -16.63
N TRP A 756 4.93 -20.48 -15.54
CA TRP A 756 5.34 -20.91 -14.21
C TRP A 756 5.45 -22.44 -14.11
N LYS A 757 6.67 -22.96 -14.17
CA LYS A 757 6.96 -24.39 -14.01
C LYS A 757 7.27 -24.73 -12.55
N PRO A 758 6.86 -25.90 -12.04
CA PRO A 758 7.35 -26.40 -10.76
C PRO A 758 8.87 -26.48 -10.77
N ILE A 759 9.52 -26.10 -9.66
CA ILE A 759 11.00 -26.04 -9.58
C ILE A 759 11.67 -27.38 -9.94
N VAL A 760 11.01 -28.51 -9.69
CA VAL A 760 11.47 -29.86 -10.09
C VAL A 760 11.73 -29.90 -11.59
N THR A 761 10.79 -29.42 -12.40
CA THR A 761 10.94 -29.35 -13.86
C THR A 761 12.15 -28.49 -14.24
N THR A 762 12.31 -27.32 -13.62
CA THR A 762 13.47 -26.43 -13.82
C THR A 762 14.79 -27.15 -13.52
N THR A 763 14.89 -27.86 -12.38
CA THR A 763 16.10 -28.61 -11.99
C THR A 763 16.42 -29.77 -12.93
N GLN A 764 15.40 -30.42 -13.51
CA GLN A 764 15.58 -31.53 -14.44
C GLN A 764 16.06 -31.07 -15.83
N ILE A 765 15.62 -29.90 -16.31
CA ILE A 765 15.93 -29.40 -17.66
C ILE A 765 17.15 -28.46 -17.71
N GLY A 766 17.59 -27.92 -16.57
CA GLY A 766 18.74 -27.01 -16.49
C GLY A 766 18.51 -25.64 -17.15
N LYS A 767 17.26 -25.19 -17.25
CA LYS A 767 16.87 -23.92 -17.89
C LYS A 767 15.51 -23.40 -17.43
N GLY A 768 15.25 -22.11 -17.67
CA GLY A 768 13.97 -21.47 -17.40
C GLY A 768 13.99 -19.96 -17.68
N ASP A 769 12.85 -19.30 -17.50
CA ASP A 769 12.72 -17.84 -17.57
C ASP A 769 13.09 -17.14 -16.24
N CYS A 770 12.87 -15.83 -16.14
CA CYS A 770 13.14 -15.05 -14.93
C CYS A 770 12.30 -15.50 -13.72
N GLY A 771 11.10 -16.03 -13.97
CA GLY A 771 10.24 -16.62 -12.95
C GLY A 771 10.82 -17.92 -12.40
N CYS A 772 11.07 -18.89 -13.28
CA CYS A 772 11.56 -20.22 -12.94
C CYS A 772 12.89 -20.17 -12.16
N LEU A 773 13.85 -19.37 -12.61
CA LEU A 773 15.17 -19.28 -12.00
C LEU A 773 15.15 -18.54 -10.65
N THR A 774 14.32 -17.51 -10.51
CA THR A 774 14.09 -16.83 -9.22
C THR A 774 13.39 -17.74 -8.22
N MET A 775 12.37 -18.52 -8.63
CA MET A 775 11.73 -19.50 -7.75
C MET A 775 12.68 -20.59 -7.29
N LEU A 776 13.52 -21.12 -8.20
CA LEU A 776 14.53 -22.12 -7.85
C LEU A 776 15.53 -21.57 -6.81
N TYR A 777 16.04 -20.36 -7.03
CA TYR A 777 16.92 -19.67 -6.08
C TYR A 777 16.27 -19.54 -4.70
N ASN A 778 15.05 -18.99 -4.65
CA ASN A 778 14.30 -18.81 -3.41
C ASN A 778 14.04 -20.15 -2.70
N ALA A 779 13.66 -21.22 -3.43
CA ALA A 779 13.42 -22.53 -2.85
C ALA A 779 14.67 -23.15 -2.19
N ILE A 780 15.86 -22.98 -2.79
CA ILE A 780 17.13 -23.46 -2.20
C ILE A 780 17.44 -22.73 -0.88
N LEU A 781 17.19 -21.41 -0.83
CA LEU A 781 17.39 -20.61 0.38
C LEU A 781 16.37 -20.94 1.47
N ARG A 782 15.09 -21.04 1.12
CA ARG A 782 14.00 -21.43 2.03
C ARG A 782 14.21 -22.83 2.61
N ARG A 783 14.69 -23.79 1.80
CA ARG A 783 15.07 -25.14 2.27
C ARG A 783 16.19 -25.11 3.31
N SER A 784 17.04 -24.09 3.29
CA SER A 784 18.09 -23.84 4.28
C SER A 784 17.65 -22.93 5.44
N GLY A 785 16.36 -22.63 5.56
CA GLY A 785 15.80 -21.77 6.63
C GLY A 785 16.07 -20.27 6.45
N ILE A 786 16.53 -19.83 5.28
CA ILE A 786 16.79 -18.42 4.99
C ILE A 786 15.54 -17.80 4.35
N PRO A 787 14.96 -16.72 4.90
CA PRO A 787 13.81 -16.07 4.29
C PRO A 787 14.18 -15.44 2.96
N ALA A 788 13.46 -15.78 1.89
CA ALA A 788 13.68 -15.26 0.55
C ALA A 788 12.35 -15.10 -0.18
N ARG A 789 12.22 -14.05 -1.01
CA ARG A 789 10.98 -13.73 -1.72
C ARG A 789 11.25 -13.35 -3.17
N SER A 790 10.30 -13.67 -4.04
CA SER A 790 10.30 -13.15 -5.41
C SER A 790 9.86 -11.68 -5.39
N VAL A 791 10.36 -10.88 -6.32
CA VAL A 791 9.99 -9.48 -6.55
C VAL A 791 9.58 -9.37 -8.01
N ILE A 792 8.29 -9.14 -8.25
CA ILE A 792 7.65 -9.32 -9.54
C ILE A 792 7.14 -7.99 -10.05
N GLY A 793 7.42 -7.65 -11.31
CA GLY A 793 7.03 -6.38 -11.88
C GLY A 793 7.22 -6.25 -13.38
N ARG A 794 7.27 -5.00 -13.84
CA ARG A 794 7.58 -4.61 -15.23
C ARG A 794 8.61 -3.49 -15.27
N GLY A 795 9.40 -3.42 -16.34
CA GLY A 795 10.42 -2.41 -16.53
C GLY A 795 9.88 -0.97 -16.46
N GLY A 796 10.57 -0.11 -15.71
CA GLY A 796 10.36 1.33 -15.57
C GLY A 796 11.25 2.18 -16.48
N ASN A 797 11.88 1.57 -17.48
CA ASN A 797 12.73 2.25 -18.44
C ASN A 797 11.88 2.88 -19.55
N PHE A 798 12.00 4.20 -19.73
CA PHE A 798 11.27 4.96 -20.75
C PHE A 798 11.87 4.86 -22.16
N SER A 799 13.05 4.25 -22.28
CA SER A 799 13.88 4.31 -23.50
C SER A 799 13.43 3.33 -24.58
N THR A 800 12.64 2.32 -24.23
CA THR A 800 12.04 1.36 -25.16
C THR A 800 10.55 1.66 -25.33
N PRO A 801 10.07 2.02 -26.54
CA PRO A 801 8.64 2.31 -26.78
C PRO A 801 7.71 1.12 -26.49
N GLU A 802 8.26 -0.10 -26.48
CA GLU A 802 7.50 -1.34 -26.39
C GLU A 802 7.27 -1.81 -24.94
N GLY A 803 8.08 -1.34 -23.97
CA GLY A 803 7.85 -1.45 -22.52
C GLY A 803 7.72 -2.83 -21.85
N ILE A 804 7.43 -3.90 -22.60
CA ILE A 804 6.89 -5.19 -22.08
C ILE A 804 7.99 -6.13 -21.54
N GLU A 805 8.99 -5.59 -20.85
CA GLU A 805 9.89 -6.40 -20.02
C GLU A 805 9.23 -6.72 -18.68
N THR A 806 8.39 -7.76 -18.69
CA THR A 806 7.95 -8.49 -17.49
C THR A 806 9.15 -9.16 -16.84
N HIS A 807 9.42 -8.83 -15.58
CA HIS A 807 10.63 -9.30 -14.90
C HIS A 807 10.37 -9.81 -13.48
N CYS A 808 11.21 -10.75 -13.04
CA CYS A 808 11.16 -11.39 -11.73
C CYS A 808 12.58 -11.59 -11.21
N LYS A 809 12.84 -11.15 -9.97
CA LYS A 809 14.12 -11.25 -9.27
C LYS A 809 13.92 -11.60 -7.79
N SER A 810 14.99 -11.87 -7.04
CA SER A 810 14.90 -12.24 -5.62
C SER A 810 15.20 -11.05 -4.68
N GLU A 811 14.60 -11.08 -3.50
CA GLU A 811 15.10 -10.41 -2.28
C GLU A 811 15.32 -11.47 -1.20
N VAL A 812 16.48 -11.43 -0.54
CA VAL A 812 16.88 -12.37 0.52
C VAL A 812 17.02 -11.61 1.84
N TRP A 813 16.41 -12.10 2.91
CA TRP A 813 16.64 -11.54 4.24
C TRP A 813 17.99 -11.99 4.80
N ILE A 814 18.83 -11.02 5.16
CA ILE A 814 20.06 -11.26 5.92
C ILE A 814 20.07 -10.34 7.14
N ASP A 815 20.22 -10.91 8.33
CA ASP A 815 20.18 -10.16 9.59
C ASP A 815 21.22 -9.04 9.61
N ASN A 816 20.83 -7.85 10.09
CA ASN A 816 21.61 -6.62 10.12
C ASN A 816 21.94 -5.99 8.74
N ILE A 817 21.45 -6.57 7.64
CA ILE A 817 21.53 -6.02 6.27
C ILE A 817 20.14 -5.70 5.71
N GLY A 818 19.15 -6.56 5.98
CA GLY A 818 17.77 -6.43 5.52
C GLY A 818 17.45 -7.28 4.29
N TRP A 819 16.45 -6.86 3.51
CA TRP A 819 16.03 -7.49 2.24
C TRP A 819 17.02 -7.18 1.11
N MET A 820 18.10 -7.95 1.03
CA MET A 820 19.14 -7.82 0.02
C MET A 820 18.65 -8.27 -1.37
N PRO A 821 18.73 -7.44 -2.42
CA PRO A 821 18.28 -7.81 -3.75
C PRO A 821 19.28 -8.71 -4.50
N VAL A 822 18.78 -9.67 -5.28
CA VAL A 822 19.56 -10.58 -6.13
C VAL A 822 18.85 -10.81 -7.47
N ASP A 823 19.48 -10.43 -8.58
CA ASP A 823 18.99 -10.77 -9.92
C ASP A 823 19.71 -12.00 -10.47
N VAL A 824 19.08 -13.16 -10.24
CA VAL A 824 19.57 -14.47 -10.68
C VAL A 824 19.75 -14.54 -12.21
N THR A 825 19.00 -13.74 -12.98
CA THR A 825 18.94 -13.85 -14.44
C THR A 825 19.76 -12.81 -15.18
N TRP A 826 19.85 -11.58 -14.68
CA TRP A 826 20.76 -10.60 -15.25
C TRP A 826 22.24 -10.96 -14.97
N ASN A 827 22.52 -11.74 -13.92
CA ASN A 827 23.84 -12.34 -13.70
C ASN A 827 24.22 -13.39 -14.77
N LEU A 828 23.26 -14.18 -15.32
CA LEU A 828 23.54 -15.19 -16.37
C LEU A 828 24.11 -14.61 -17.66
N HIS A 829 23.87 -13.33 -17.93
CA HIS A 829 24.41 -12.63 -19.09
C HIS A 829 25.85 -12.12 -18.90
N LEU A 830 26.39 -12.16 -17.67
CA LEU A 830 27.74 -11.72 -17.32
C LEU A 830 28.71 -12.91 -17.34
N LYS A 831 29.43 -13.09 -18.45
CA LYS A 831 30.40 -14.19 -18.62
C LYS A 831 31.74 -13.97 -17.92
N ASP A 832 31.97 -12.77 -17.39
CA ASP A 832 33.20 -12.36 -16.70
C ASP A 832 32.97 -12.19 -15.19
N SER A 833 34.03 -11.85 -14.45
CA SER A 833 34.11 -11.78 -12.98
C SER A 833 33.17 -10.76 -12.28
N LEU A 834 32.22 -10.16 -13.00
CA LEU A 834 31.23 -9.20 -12.51
C LEU A 834 29.94 -9.85 -11.96
N VAL A 835 29.96 -11.12 -11.54
CA VAL A 835 28.79 -11.83 -11.00
C VAL A 835 28.25 -11.22 -9.68
N THR A 836 29.01 -10.31 -9.06
CA THR A 836 28.55 -9.45 -7.95
C THR A 836 27.68 -8.27 -8.40
N LYS A 837 27.63 -7.93 -9.70
CA LYS A 837 26.94 -6.73 -10.22
C LYS A 837 25.45 -6.71 -9.89
N TYR A 838 24.78 -7.86 -9.85
CA TYR A 838 23.39 -7.98 -9.43
C TYR A 838 23.23 -8.95 -8.24
N PHE A 839 24.20 -8.93 -7.33
CA PHE A 839 24.11 -9.61 -6.03
C PHE A 839 24.34 -8.59 -4.92
N GLY A 840 23.30 -8.31 -4.13
CA GLY A 840 23.24 -7.16 -3.22
C GLY A 840 22.90 -5.83 -3.88
N ASN A 841 22.79 -5.80 -5.22
CA ASN A 841 22.64 -4.57 -5.98
C ASN A 841 21.41 -4.64 -6.90
N ASP A 842 20.62 -3.57 -6.93
CA ASP A 842 19.42 -3.40 -7.75
C ASP A 842 19.52 -2.10 -8.53
N CYS A 843 19.32 -2.12 -9.85
CA CYS A 843 19.38 -0.94 -10.71
C CYS A 843 18.31 0.12 -10.39
N GLY A 844 17.23 -0.24 -9.69
CA GLY A 844 16.12 0.67 -9.41
C GLY A 844 15.29 0.99 -10.65
N GLU A 845 15.19 0.04 -11.58
CA GLU A 845 14.39 0.15 -12.81
C GLU A 845 13.18 -0.79 -12.86
N LEU A 846 12.94 -1.61 -11.84
CA LEU A 846 11.74 -2.47 -11.77
C LEU A 846 10.62 -1.74 -11.04
N ILE A 847 9.46 -1.58 -11.69
CA ILE A 847 8.22 -1.17 -11.02
C ILE A 847 7.57 -2.46 -10.49
N VAL A 848 7.64 -2.65 -9.17
CA VAL A 848 7.20 -3.86 -8.48
C VAL A 848 5.67 -3.86 -8.38
N PHE A 849 5.05 -4.89 -8.95
CA PHE A 849 3.62 -5.13 -8.89
C PHE A 849 3.26 -5.89 -7.62
N HIS A 850 4.07 -6.87 -7.22
CA HIS A 850 3.93 -7.58 -5.94
C HIS A 850 5.20 -8.36 -5.57
N MET A 851 5.18 -8.97 -4.39
CA MET A 851 6.25 -9.82 -3.86
C MET A 851 5.68 -11.24 -3.64
N ASP A 852 6.50 -12.26 -3.88
CA ASP A 852 6.16 -13.69 -3.71
C ASP A 852 4.83 -14.13 -4.40
N GLU A 853 4.25 -15.25 -3.97
CA GLU A 853 2.93 -15.71 -4.43
C GLU A 853 1.77 -15.04 -3.68
N ILE A 854 0.77 -14.58 -4.43
CA ILE A 854 -0.49 -14.07 -3.88
C ILE A 854 -1.47 -15.23 -3.72
N CYS A 855 -1.73 -15.59 -2.46
CA CYS A 855 -2.70 -16.60 -2.05
C CYS A 855 -4.07 -15.99 -1.70
N ASN A 856 -5.07 -16.87 -1.52
CA ASN A 856 -6.37 -16.57 -0.90
C ASN A 856 -7.11 -15.32 -1.45
N ILE A 857 -7.04 -15.12 -2.76
CA ILE A 857 -7.74 -14.05 -3.48
C ILE A 857 -9.24 -14.34 -3.50
N GLU A 858 -10.05 -13.45 -2.90
CA GLU A 858 -11.51 -13.52 -2.97
C GLU A 858 -12.01 -12.99 -4.32
N THR A 859 -12.45 -13.88 -5.21
CA THR A 859 -12.86 -13.51 -6.58
C THR A 859 -14.17 -12.74 -6.66
N GLY A 860 -15.07 -12.86 -5.68
CA GLY A 860 -16.41 -12.25 -5.71
C GLY A 860 -17.38 -12.87 -6.73
N VAL A 861 -16.94 -13.84 -7.54
CA VAL A 861 -17.75 -14.58 -8.53
C VAL A 861 -17.46 -16.08 -8.41
N SER A 862 -18.49 -16.91 -8.57
CA SER A 862 -18.51 -18.31 -8.12
C SER A 862 -18.09 -19.37 -9.15
N THR A 863 -17.86 -19.00 -10.42
CA THR A 863 -17.53 -19.94 -11.51
C THR A 863 -16.61 -19.33 -12.58
N PHE A 864 -16.17 -20.19 -13.52
CA PHE A 864 -15.21 -19.95 -14.62
C PHE A 864 -13.89 -19.25 -14.21
N ILE A 865 -12.86 -20.06 -13.98
CA ILE A 865 -11.49 -19.63 -13.72
C ILE A 865 -10.70 -19.64 -15.03
N HIS A 866 -10.28 -18.48 -15.55
CA HIS A 866 -9.17 -18.44 -16.50
C HIS A 866 -7.85 -18.42 -15.72
N GLU A 867 -7.24 -19.60 -15.53
CA GLU A 867 -5.82 -19.78 -15.16
C GLU A 867 -5.40 -19.11 -13.82
N SER A 868 -5.35 -19.90 -12.75
CA SER A 868 -5.00 -19.42 -11.40
C SER A 868 -3.49 -19.15 -11.22
N ALA A 869 -2.98 -18.12 -11.89
CA ALA A 869 -1.60 -17.67 -11.72
C ALA A 869 -1.46 -16.92 -10.38
N HIS A 870 -0.82 -17.57 -9.40
CA HIS A 870 -0.47 -16.95 -8.11
C HIS A 870 0.59 -15.85 -8.22
N ILE A 871 1.14 -15.63 -9.41
CA ILE A 871 2.09 -14.57 -9.73
C ILE A 871 1.52 -13.72 -10.88
N MET A 872 1.12 -12.49 -10.56
CA MET A 872 0.38 -11.60 -11.47
C MET A 872 1.28 -10.51 -12.10
N GLN A 873 1.63 -10.67 -13.39
CA GLN A 873 2.25 -9.62 -14.22
C GLN A 873 1.27 -8.99 -15.25
N SER A 874 0.10 -9.60 -15.39
CA SER A 874 -1.09 -9.13 -16.11
C SER A 874 -2.32 -9.46 -15.23
N PRO A 875 -3.48 -8.81 -15.45
CA PRO A 875 -4.68 -9.04 -14.64
C PRO A 875 -5.24 -10.46 -14.82
N LEU A 876 -5.85 -10.96 -13.75
CA LEU A 876 -6.64 -12.19 -13.75
C LEU A 876 -8.11 -11.88 -14.07
N PHE A 877 -8.77 -12.82 -14.76
CA PHE A 877 -10.15 -12.68 -15.22
C PHE A 877 -10.99 -13.88 -14.76
N TYR A 878 -12.04 -13.58 -14.01
CA TYR A 878 -13.05 -14.54 -13.58
C TYR A 878 -14.42 -14.01 -14.00
N ALA A 879 -15.39 -14.88 -14.23
CA ALA A 879 -16.76 -14.44 -14.54
C ALA A 879 -17.83 -15.48 -14.21
N SER A 880 -18.89 -15.10 -13.51
CA SER A 880 -20.11 -15.92 -13.41
C SER A 880 -20.94 -15.75 -14.67
N GLY A 881 -21.60 -16.80 -15.17
CA GLY A 881 -22.57 -16.71 -16.26
C GLY A 881 -22.68 -17.99 -17.08
N SER A 882 -22.65 -17.86 -18.42
CA SER A 882 -22.67 -18.98 -19.36
C SER A 882 -21.62 -18.84 -20.47
N GLY A 883 -21.40 -19.89 -21.25
CA GLY A 883 -20.38 -19.93 -22.31
C GLY A 883 -19.01 -20.40 -21.81
N ASN A 884 -17.93 -19.98 -22.49
CA ASN A 884 -16.56 -20.35 -22.14
C ASN A 884 -15.51 -19.31 -22.59
N PHE A 885 -14.24 -19.54 -22.22
CA PHE A 885 -13.09 -18.71 -22.61
C PHE A 885 -12.42 -19.14 -23.93
N GLU A 886 -13.07 -19.92 -24.79
CA GLU A 886 -12.49 -20.28 -26.09
C GLU A 886 -12.43 -19.07 -27.03
N GLY A 887 -11.37 -19.01 -27.85
CA GLY A 887 -11.14 -17.89 -28.75
C GLY A 887 -10.77 -16.57 -28.05
N VAL A 888 -10.41 -16.60 -26.76
CA VAL A 888 -9.97 -15.41 -26.01
C VAL A 888 -8.83 -14.69 -26.71
N LYS A 889 -8.95 -13.36 -26.78
CA LYS A 889 -7.88 -12.44 -27.20
C LYS A 889 -7.59 -11.46 -26.08
N LYS A 890 -6.31 -11.31 -25.75
CA LYS A 890 -5.79 -10.32 -24.80
C LYS A 890 -4.94 -9.31 -25.59
N ASN A 891 -4.98 -8.03 -25.21
CA ASN A 891 -4.09 -7.01 -25.73
C ASN A 891 -3.60 -6.14 -24.57
N ASP A 892 -2.35 -6.35 -24.19
CA ASP A 892 -1.71 -5.76 -23.01
C ASP A 892 -0.69 -4.69 -23.45
N GLN A 893 -0.82 -3.46 -22.97
CA GLN A 893 0.09 -2.36 -23.28
C GLN A 893 0.61 -1.72 -21.99
N TRP A 894 1.91 -1.89 -21.72
CA TRP A 894 2.61 -1.17 -20.65
C TRP A 894 3.24 0.11 -21.20
N THR A 895 2.95 1.24 -20.58
CA THR A 895 3.65 2.51 -20.81
C THR A 895 4.14 3.06 -19.48
N VAL A 896 5.27 3.77 -19.50
CA VAL A 896 5.81 4.45 -18.31
C VAL A 896 6.22 5.86 -18.71
N LYS A 897 5.99 6.84 -17.83
CA LYS A 897 6.34 8.25 -18.06
C LYS A 897 7.01 8.82 -16.80
N PRO A 898 8.01 9.71 -16.92
CA PRO A 898 8.58 10.38 -15.76
C PRO A 898 7.60 11.42 -15.21
N ILE A 899 7.46 11.48 -13.88
CA ILE A 899 6.80 12.58 -13.18
C ILE A 899 7.83 13.71 -13.04
N LYS A 900 7.38 14.97 -13.26
CA LYS A 900 8.21 16.19 -13.24
C LYS A 900 7.97 17.04 -11.99
#